data_AF-A0A284RRQ8-F1
#
_entry.id   AF-A0A284RRQ8-F1
#
_cell.length_a   1.000
_cell.length_b   1.000
_cell.length_c   1.000
_cell.angle_alpha   90.00
_cell.angle_beta   90.00
_cell.angle_gamma   90.00
#
_symmetry.space_group_name_H-M   'P 1'
#
loop_
_entity.id
_entity.type
_entity.pdbx_description
1 polymer ?
#
loop_
_entity_poly.entity_id
_entity_poly.type
_entity_poly.pdbx_seq_one_letter_code
_entity_poly.pdbx_strand_id
1 'polypeptide(L)'
;MVMVILSLYVLATIDFTLIWSIGRSAFTVNGRSFGTVFRTVNGPATATLATGITAVISAILADSTMIWRCWMVWGQRWLIVMFPIFFLLSGIGFKMIDVLQRRVNATDYQLGVNLYSCLILATTLWCTFSIIFRIWTVVRASRADIGIYCHIIEILVESSLLYSASLILYLGLFAHDSSNSALIYWDSVAAFARGVAPTLLVGRVAAGQARPNDSWRGSVISSARISVDGDQIQTSFYTAITLSFSKSFYACILSLFMGHRDKISVLLEWCSTHGIKIDSRLRVVCDDENVRVRSTGEEIAPFSSVVQIPKGAVLSVKSSSVSSAVDASPVGHEAQLSLALALYIELAKGVSSRWHGYLQSLPTQIVDIPILWQTEDHYMDPTDRKHALRWLRGTEAEKDLLARVDGLTRLDELHDYYHEVAEPIFDAYFQDSPTAKCSLHGFYHAYSLVSSRAFLVDAYHGLSMVPIADAFNHSQENHVHLESEYDVCPECGSLKECAHDDDPSPGSEDLEDHIEMVSNIHIPSHGEVFNTYGETLSNAQLLLRYGFILDVNDNDQVLWDIEELLEDTPEYIIKAWRSIDIPTETWRDRFSESGLVHYYPGKPVFNIDSDGRVSHHVLLFYALLACVQLHCNCSFTVIADRLVEREGLDGQNFNSAVDRIIADIAVSIIALCVKRQARLDDPTDEIDALDDASHPFGDAPGDE
;
A
#
# COMPACT_ATOMS: atom_id res chain seq x y z
N MET A 1 6.46 -14.93 -22.76
CA MET A 1 5.02 -14.66 -22.52
C MET A 1 4.58 -13.32 -23.10
N VAL A 2 5.22 -12.20 -22.79
CA VAL A 2 4.80 -10.89 -23.35
C VAL A 2 4.89 -10.81 -24.88
N MET A 3 5.92 -11.37 -25.50
CA MET A 3 5.96 -11.48 -26.98
C MET A 3 4.77 -12.25 -27.55
N VAL A 4 4.27 -13.24 -26.82
CA VAL A 4 3.07 -14.00 -27.22
C VAL A 4 1.83 -13.15 -27.06
N ILE A 5 1.69 -12.43 -25.95
CA ILE A 5 0.58 -11.49 -25.69
C ILE A 5 0.54 -10.39 -26.76
N LEU A 6 1.67 -9.73 -27.05
CA LEU A 6 1.77 -8.70 -28.09
C LEU A 6 1.38 -9.27 -29.46
N SER A 7 1.88 -10.46 -29.79
CA SER A 7 1.52 -11.14 -31.04
C SER A 7 0.02 -11.43 -31.11
N LEU A 8 -0.61 -11.86 -30.00
CA LEU A 8 -2.06 -12.11 -29.93
C LEU A 8 -2.87 -10.83 -30.16
N TYR A 9 -2.49 -9.71 -29.55
CA TYR A 9 -3.17 -8.41 -29.76
C TYR A 9 -2.98 -7.88 -31.19
N VAL A 10 -1.78 -8.01 -31.76
CA VAL A 10 -1.52 -7.64 -33.16
C VAL A 10 -2.40 -8.48 -34.09
N LEU A 11 -2.47 -9.79 -33.88
CA LEU A 11 -3.31 -10.68 -34.68
C LEU A 11 -4.80 -10.35 -34.54
N ALA A 12 -5.29 -10.07 -33.33
CA ALA A 12 -6.67 -9.66 -33.11
C ALA A 12 -6.99 -8.31 -33.79
N THR A 13 -6.05 -7.37 -33.78
CA THR A 13 -6.19 -6.08 -34.47
C THR A 13 -6.21 -6.25 -35.98
N ILE A 14 -5.36 -7.10 -36.54
CA ILE A 14 -5.37 -7.43 -37.97
C ILE A 14 -6.72 -8.06 -38.35
N ASP A 15 -7.20 -9.02 -37.57
CA ASP A 15 -8.49 -9.67 -37.83
C ASP A 15 -9.66 -8.67 -37.80
N PHE A 16 -9.74 -7.84 -36.75
CA PHE A 16 -10.74 -6.79 -36.63
C PHE A 16 -10.70 -5.78 -37.79
N THR A 17 -9.50 -5.29 -38.16
CA THR A 17 -9.35 -4.31 -39.25
C THR A 17 -9.75 -4.89 -40.60
N LEU A 18 -9.50 -6.17 -40.85
CA LEU A 18 -9.95 -6.87 -42.05
C LEU A 18 -11.48 -6.99 -42.10
N ILE A 19 -12.10 -7.43 -41.00
CA ILE A 19 -13.57 -7.54 -40.88
C ILE A 19 -14.24 -6.16 -41.06
N TRP A 20 -13.70 -5.14 -40.40
CA TRP A 20 -14.19 -3.76 -40.50
C TRP A 20 -14.06 -3.20 -41.93
N SER A 21 -12.94 -3.46 -42.60
CA SER A 21 -12.71 -3.04 -43.99
C SER A 21 -13.72 -3.66 -44.95
N ILE A 22 -14.03 -4.96 -44.79
CA ILE A 22 -15.07 -5.64 -45.58
C ILE A 22 -16.44 -5.00 -45.31
N GLY A 23 -16.79 -4.80 -44.02
CA GLY A 23 -18.06 -4.18 -43.63
C GLY A 23 -18.21 -2.78 -44.23
N ARG A 24 -17.20 -1.93 -44.10
CA ARG A 24 -17.19 -0.59 -44.70
C ARG A 24 -17.34 -0.66 -46.21
N SER A 25 -16.58 -1.50 -46.89
CA SER A 25 -16.65 -1.64 -48.35
C SER A 25 -18.03 -2.11 -48.81
N ALA A 26 -18.63 -3.06 -48.10
CA ALA A 26 -19.94 -3.61 -48.42
C ALA A 26 -21.05 -2.56 -48.24
N PHE A 27 -21.09 -1.87 -47.10
CA PHE A 27 -22.22 -1.00 -46.75
C PHE A 27 -22.06 0.46 -47.18
N THR A 28 -20.83 1.01 -47.18
CA THR A 28 -20.62 2.44 -47.49
C THR A 28 -20.25 2.70 -48.96
N VAL A 29 -19.43 1.83 -49.55
CA VAL A 29 -18.95 2.00 -50.93
C VAL A 29 -19.88 1.30 -51.93
N ASN A 30 -20.28 0.07 -51.62
CA ASN A 30 -21.06 -0.80 -52.51
C ASN A 30 -22.53 -0.97 -52.09
N GLY A 31 -23.03 -0.14 -51.17
CA GLY A 31 -24.35 -0.24 -50.54
C GLY A 31 -25.57 0.04 -51.44
N ARG A 32 -25.40 0.26 -52.75
CA ARG A 32 -26.48 0.70 -53.65
C ARG A 32 -27.55 -0.36 -53.93
N SER A 33 -27.23 -1.64 -53.79
CA SER A 33 -28.21 -2.74 -53.92
C SER A 33 -27.83 -3.93 -53.05
N PHE A 34 -28.82 -4.68 -52.56
CA PHE A 34 -28.61 -5.89 -51.76
C PHE A 34 -27.68 -6.89 -52.45
N GLY A 35 -27.84 -7.07 -53.77
CA GLY A 35 -27.01 -7.96 -54.56
C GLY A 35 -25.56 -7.49 -54.76
N THR A 36 -25.28 -6.20 -54.58
CA THR A 36 -23.91 -5.66 -54.58
C THR A 36 -23.26 -5.86 -53.21
N VAL A 37 -23.98 -5.58 -52.12
CA VAL A 37 -23.55 -5.84 -50.74
C VAL A 37 -23.22 -7.33 -50.55
N PHE A 38 -24.12 -8.23 -50.97
CA PHE A 38 -23.93 -9.68 -50.87
C PHE A 38 -22.68 -10.15 -51.63
N ARG A 39 -22.41 -9.60 -52.82
CA ARG A 39 -21.21 -9.92 -53.60
C ARG A 39 -19.93 -9.34 -53.00
N THR A 40 -19.99 -8.19 -52.33
CA THR A 40 -18.83 -7.58 -51.66
C THR A 40 -18.48 -8.29 -50.35
N VAL A 41 -19.48 -8.75 -49.59
CA VAL A 41 -19.25 -9.53 -48.36
C VAL A 41 -18.70 -10.92 -48.67
N ASN A 42 -19.20 -11.58 -49.71
CA ASN A 42 -18.78 -12.94 -50.09
C ASN A 42 -17.66 -12.97 -51.16
N GLY A 43 -17.17 -11.80 -51.61
CA GLY A 43 -16.30 -11.66 -52.79
C GLY A 43 -14.78 -11.72 -52.56
N PRO A 44 -14.20 -11.09 -51.52
CA PRO A 44 -12.75 -11.03 -51.37
C PRO A 44 -12.21 -12.28 -50.67
N ALA A 45 -11.95 -13.33 -51.46
CA ALA A 45 -11.30 -14.57 -50.99
C ALA A 45 -9.96 -14.33 -50.27
N THR A 46 -9.30 -13.19 -50.53
CA THR A 46 -8.05 -12.77 -49.87
C THR A 46 -8.24 -12.35 -48.42
N ALA A 47 -9.33 -11.65 -48.10
CA ALA A 47 -9.59 -11.17 -46.75
C ALA A 47 -10.03 -12.34 -45.83
N THR A 48 -10.86 -13.24 -46.36
CA THR A 48 -11.25 -14.49 -45.70
C THR A 48 -10.07 -15.42 -45.42
N LEU A 49 -9.09 -15.45 -46.32
CA LEU A 49 -7.85 -16.21 -46.10
C LEU A 49 -7.02 -15.57 -44.97
N ALA A 50 -6.93 -14.24 -44.95
CA ALA A 50 -6.16 -13.52 -43.95
C ALA A 50 -6.77 -13.62 -42.53
N THR A 51 -8.10 -13.55 -42.39
CA THR A 51 -8.79 -13.81 -41.10
C THR A 51 -8.63 -15.27 -40.65
N GLY A 52 -8.70 -16.22 -41.59
CA GLY A 52 -8.41 -17.63 -41.33
C GLY A 52 -7.00 -17.89 -40.80
N ILE A 53 -5.98 -17.31 -41.44
CA ILE A 53 -4.57 -17.46 -41.04
C ILE A 53 -4.32 -16.83 -39.67
N THR A 54 -4.81 -15.60 -39.46
CA THR A 54 -4.64 -14.91 -38.17
C THR A 54 -5.31 -15.67 -37.03
N ALA A 55 -6.49 -16.26 -37.25
CA ALA A 55 -7.18 -17.12 -36.29
C ALA A 55 -6.37 -18.38 -35.92
N VAL A 56 -5.74 -19.05 -36.89
CA VAL A 56 -4.91 -20.25 -36.66
C VAL A 56 -3.67 -19.90 -35.85
N ILE A 57 -2.96 -18.83 -36.22
CA ILE A 57 -1.74 -18.40 -35.51
C ILE A 57 -2.08 -18.01 -34.07
N SER A 58 -3.18 -17.30 -33.85
CA SER A 58 -3.59 -16.89 -32.51
C SER A 58 -4.05 -18.08 -31.64
N ALA A 59 -4.68 -19.11 -32.22
CA ALA A 59 -4.96 -20.36 -31.50
C ALA A 59 -3.67 -21.10 -31.10
N ILE A 60 -2.72 -21.26 -32.03
CA ILE A 60 -1.42 -21.89 -31.75
C ILE A 60 -0.72 -21.17 -30.60
N LEU A 61 -0.65 -19.84 -30.66
CA LEU A 61 0.02 -19.03 -29.65
C LEU A 61 -0.66 -19.13 -28.28
N ALA A 62 -1.98 -18.99 -28.20
CA ALA A 62 -2.71 -19.05 -26.94
C ALA A 62 -2.64 -20.46 -26.32
N ASP A 63 -2.99 -21.50 -27.09
CA ASP A 63 -3.12 -22.85 -26.56
C ASP A 63 -1.77 -23.52 -26.29
N SER A 64 -0.73 -23.25 -27.08
CA SER A 64 0.62 -23.75 -26.78
C SER A 64 1.16 -23.20 -25.45
N THR A 65 0.82 -21.97 -25.09
CA THR A 65 1.20 -21.42 -23.77
C THR A 65 0.46 -22.10 -22.62
N MET A 66 -0.81 -22.46 -22.82
CA MET A 66 -1.59 -23.20 -21.82
C MET A 66 -1.07 -24.63 -21.64
N ILE A 67 -0.73 -25.30 -22.74
CA ILE A 67 -0.11 -26.62 -22.75
C ILE A 67 1.25 -26.59 -22.05
N TRP A 68 2.10 -25.59 -22.37
CA TRP A 68 3.41 -25.43 -21.75
C TRP A 68 3.31 -25.25 -20.22
N ARG A 69 2.37 -24.42 -19.76
CA ARG A 69 2.11 -24.23 -18.32
C ARG A 69 1.65 -25.52 -17.65
N CYS A 70 0.71 -26.23 -18.27
CA CYS A 70 0.25 -27.52 -17.77
C CYS A 70 1.41 -28.52 -17.65
N TRP A 71 2.28 -28.60 -18.65
CA TRP A 71 3.47 -29.45 -18.64
C TRP A 71 4.44 -29.10 -17.50
N MET A 72 4.70 -27.81 -17.28
CA MET A 72 5.57 -27.32 -16.20
C MET A 72 5.03 -27.67 -14.81
N VAL A 73 3.73 -27.43 -14.57
CA VAL A 73 3.06 -27.70 -13.28
C VAL A 73 3.07 -29.18 -12.91
N TRP A 74 3.07 -30.06 -13.91
CA TRP A 74 3.17 -31.50 -13.73
C TRP A 74 4.60 -32.05 -13.69
N GLY A 75 5.61 -31.18 -13.59
CA GLY A 75 7.01 -31.58 -13.50
C GLY A 75 7.50 -32.26 -14.78
N GLN A 76 7.13 -31.71 -15.93
CA GLN A 76 7.55 -32.17 -17.26
C GLN A 76 7.03 -33.57 -17.68
N ARG A 77 5.90 -34.01 -17.11
CA ARG A 77 5.25 -35.28 -17.48
C ARG A 77 4.45 -35.17 -18.78
N TRP A 78 4.98 -35.74 -19.85
CA TRP A 78 4.37 -35.71 -21.19
C TRP A 78 2.98 -36.35 -21.29
N LEU A 79 2.67 -37.35 -20.46
CA LEU A 79 1.41 -38.09 -20.53
C LEU A 79 0.16 -37.21 -20.33
N ILE A 80 0.27 -36.16 -19.51
CA ILE A 80 -0.86 -35.24 -19.22
C ILE A 80 -1.13 -34.27 -20.38
N VAL A 81 -0.08 -33.86 -21.08
CA VAL A 81 -0.17 -32.89 -22.19
C VAL A 81 -0.37 -33.52 -23.56
N MET A 82 -0.32 -34.84 -23.66
CA MET A 82 -0.56 -35.53 -24.93
C MET A 82 -1.97 -35.31 -25.49
N PHE A 83 -2.98 -35.35 -24.64
CA PHE A 83 -4.37 -35.09 -25.03
C PHE A 83 -4.61 -33.66 -25.55
N PRO A 84 -4.20 -32.59 -24.85
CA PRO A 84 -4.40 -31.22 -25.36
C PRO A 84 -3.52 -30.91 -26.59
N ILE A 85 -2.35 -31.54 -26.75
CA ILE A 85 -1.57 -31.44 -28.00
C ILE A 85 -2.36 -32.06 -29.16
N PHE A 86 -2.95 -33.24 -28.96
CA PHE A 86 -3.77 -33.90 -29.96
C PHE A 86 -4.98 -33.03 -30.34
N PHE A 87 -5.71 -32.49 -29.36
CA PHE A 87 -6.85 -31.61 -29.61
C PHE A 87 -6.45 -30.34 -30.39
N LEU A 88 -5.34 -29.68 -30.01
CA LEU A 88 -4.84 -28.51 -30.72
C LEU A 88 -4.49 -28.83 -32.18
N LEU A 89 -3.74 -29.90 -32.44
CA LEU A 89 -3.34 -30.30 -33.79
C LEU A 89 -4.54 -30.69 -34.66
N SER A 90 -5.50 -31.44 -34.10
CA SER A 90 -6.75 -31.77 -34.79
C SER A 90 -7.58 -30.52 -35.08
N GLY A 91 -7.68 -29.59 -34.13
CA GLY A 91 -8.39 -28.32 -34.30
C GLY A 91 -7.81 -27.49 -35.44
N ILE A 92 -6.48 -27.33 -35.48
CA ILE A 92 -5.79 -26.64 -36.57
C ILE A 92 -6.10 -27.30 -37.91
N GLY A 93 -6.08 -28.64 -37.98
CA GLY A 93 -6.45 -29.38 -39.18
C GLY A 93 -7.85 -29.04 -39.70
N PHE A 94 -8.86 -29.05 -38.82
CA PHE A 94 -10.23 -28.71 -39.19
C PHE A 94 -10.39 -27.24 -39.62
N LYS A 95 -9.69 -26.30 -38.96
CA LYS A 95 -9.70 -24.89 -39.36
C LYS A 95 -9.06 -24.67 -40.73
N MET A 96 -7.96 -25.37 -41.02
CA MET A 96 -7.31 -25.32 -42.33
C MET A 96 -8.22 -25.87 -43.44
N ILE A 97 -8.95 -26.95 -43.18
CA ILE A 97 -9.93 -27.51 -44.13
C ILE A 97 -11.06 -26.51 -44.37
N ASP A 98 -11.58 -25.88 -43.33
CA ASP A 98 -12.64 -24.86 -43.43
C ASP A 98 -12.20 -23.65 -44.28
N VAL A 99 -11.01 -23.10 -44.01
CA VAL A 99 -10.45 -21.98 -44.79
C VAL A 99 -10.24 -22.38 -46.26
N LEU A 100 -9.78 -23.61 -46.52
CA LEU A 100 -9.59 -24.11 -47.87
C LEU A 100 -10.92 -24.33 -48.62
N GLN A 101 -11.93 -24.90 -47.96
CA GLN A 101 -13.25 -25.10 -48.56
C GLN A 101 -13.94 -23.77 -48.87
N ARG A 102 -13.86 -22.80 -47.96
CA ARG A 102 -14.40 -21.45 -48.20
C ARG A 102 -13.70 -20.75 -49.36
N ARG A 103 -12.40 -20.98 -49.55
CA ARG A 103 -11.62 -20.43 -50.67
C ARG A 103 -11.94 -21.09 -52.01
N VAL A 104 -12.08 -22.42 -52.05
CA VAL A 104 -12.21 -23.17 -53.32
C VAL A 104 -13.66 -23.31 -53.76
N ASN A 105 -14.56 -23.62 -52.83
CA ASN A 105 -15.95 -23.97 -53.12
C ASN A 105 -16.94 -22.83 -52.80
N ALA A 106 -16.49 -21.74 -52.17
CA ALA A 106 -17.33 -20.65 -51.69
C ALA A 106 -18.50 -21.11 -50.78
N THR A 107 -18.32 -22.24 -50.11
CA THR A 107 -19.28 -22.85 -49.17
C THR A 107 -18.68 -22.89 -47.77
N ASP A 108 -19.48 -22.57 -46.75
CA ASP A 108 -19.07 -22.72 -45.35
C ASP A 108 -19.02 -24.19 -44.93
N TYR A 109 -17.88 -24.61 -44.37
CA TYR A 109 -17.73 -25.95 -43.80
C TYR A 109 -18.14 -25.96 -42.33
N GLN A 110 -19.45 -25.88 -42.10
CA GLN A 110 -20.06 -25.80 -40.77
C GLN A 110 -19.51 -26.85 -39.78
N LEU A 111 -19.34 -28.09 -40.25
CA LEU A 111 -18.78 -29.17 -39.43
C LEU A 111 -17.32 -28.88 -38.98
N GLY A 112 -16.49 -28.30 -39.85
CA GLY A 112 -15.10 -27.99 -39.53
C GLY A 112 -14.96 -26.85 -38.52
N VAL A 113 -15.78 -25.81 -38.63
CA VAL A 113 -15.80 -24.69 -37.67
C VAL A 113 -16.22 -25.17 -36.28
N ASN A 114 -17.22 -26.05 -36.21
CA ASN A 114 -17.66 -26.65 -34.96
C ASN A 114 -16.60 -27.54 -34.32
N LEU A 115 -16.04 -28.46 -35.11
CA LEU A 115 -15.00 -29.37 -34.61
C LEU A 115 -13.76 -28.61 -34.16
N TYR A 116 -13.35 -27.56 -34.88
CA TYR A 116 -12.31 -26.64 -34.44
C TYR A 116 -12.65 -26.04 -33.07
N SER A 117 -13.81 -25.38 -32.95
CA SER A 117 -14.21 -24.69 -31.72
C SER A 117 -14.31 -25.64 -30.51
N CYS A 118 -14.87 -26.84 -30.71
CA CYS A 118 -14.93 -27.89 -29.68
C CYS A 118 -13.55 -28.38 -29.23
N LEU A 119 -12.62 -28.57 -30.17
CA LEU A 119 -11.27 -29.08 -29.86
C LEU A 119 -10.43 -28.02 -29.15
N ILE A 120 -10.56 -26.75 -29.52
CA ILE A 120 -9.89 -25.64 -28.82
C ILE A 120 -10.45 -25.44 -27.41
N LEU A 121 -11.78 -25.52 -27.26
CA LEU A 121 -12.42 -25.53 -25.95
C LEU A 121 -11.95 -26.71 -25.10
N ALA A 122 -11.88 -27.92 -25.67
CA ALA A 122 -11.40 -29.11 -24.98
C ALA A 122 -9.94 -28.97 -24.51
N THR A 123 -9.07 -28.36 -25.33
CA THR A 123 -7.67 -28.05 -24.95
C THR A 123 -7.63 -27.13 -23.72
N THR A 124 -8.42 -26.06 -23.73
CA THR A 124 -8.46 -25.08 -22.63
C THR A 124 -8.99 -25.71 -21.35
N LEU A 125 -10.14 -26.39 -21.41
CA LEU A 125 -10.75 -27.05 -20.25
C LEU A 125 -9.85 -28.14 -19.67
N TRP A 126 -9.21 -28.95 -20.51
CA TRP A 126 -8.28 -29.98 -20.05
C TRP A 126 -7.07 -29.40 -19.33
N CYS A 127 -6.47 -28.33 -19.88
CA CYS A 127 -5.34 -27.67 -19.25
C CYS A 127 -5.72 -27.02 -17.92
N THR A 128 -6.83 -26.26 -17.88
CA THR A 128 -7.33 -25.63 -16.65
C THR A 128 -7.62 -26.68 -15.57
N PHE A 129 -8.37 -27.73 -15.90
CA PHE A 129 -8.68 -28.81 -14.95
C PHE A 129 -7.42 -29.50 -14.42
N SER A 130 -6.47 -29.82 -15.31
CA SER A 130 -5.23 -30.50 -14.93
C SER A 130 -4.35 -29.65 -14.01
N ILE A 131 -4.33 -28.33 -14.21
CA ILE A 131 -3.61 -27.38 -13.35
C ILE A 131 -4.29 -27.31 -11.97
N ILE A 132 -5.61 -27.10 -11.92
CA ILE A 132 -6.36 -27.00 -10.66
C ILE A 132 -6.24 -28.30 -9.86
N PHE A 133 -6.41 -29.46 -10.51
CA PHE A 133 -6.27 -30.76 -9.87
C PHE A 133 -4.88 -30.97 -9.26
N ARG A 134 -3.82 -30.52 -9.95
CA ARG A 134 -2.45 -30.61 -9.44
C ARG A 134 -2.23 -29.71 -8.22
N ILE A 135 -2.74 -28.48 -8.25
CA ILE A 135 -2.69 -27.57 -7.11
C ILE A 135 -3.43 -28.18 -5.91
N TRP A 136 -4.67 -28.63 -6.13
CA TRP A 136 -5.50 -29.23 -5.08
C TRP A 136 -4.85 -30.47 -4.45
N THR A 137 -4.26 -31.37 -5.25
CA THR A 137 -3.57 -32.56 -4.73
C THR A 137 -2.32 -32.23 -3.93
N VAL A 138 -1.56 -31.18 -4.30
CA VAL A 138 -0.38 -30.72 -3.54
C VAL A 138 -0.77 -30.04 -2.23
N VAL A 139 -1.82 -29.23 -2.23
CA VAL A 139 -2.35 -28.55 -1.03
C VAL A 139 -2.88 -29.58 -0.03
N ARG A 140 -3.68 -30.54 -0.50
CA ARG A 140 -4.20 -31.63 0.32
C ARG A 140 -3.10 -32.51 0.93
N ALA A 141 -1.99 -32.71 0.23
CA ALA A 141 -0.85 -33.47 0.73
C ALA A 141 -0.01 -32.70 1.79
N SER A 142 -0.04 -31.37 1.78
CA SER A 142 0.78 -30.50 2.65
C SER A 142 0.07 -30.05 3.94
N ARG A 143 -1.21 -30.42 4.17
CA ARG A 143 -2.04 -29.94 5.30
C ARG A 143 -2.07 -28.41 5.44
N ALA A 144 -1.78 -27.68 4.37
CA ALA A 144 -1.82 -26.22 4.35
C ALA A 144 -3.27 -25.72 4.28
N ASP A 145 -3.50 -24.53 4.83
CA ASP A 145 -4.82 -23.91 4.85
C ASP A 145 -5.35 -23.67 3.42
N ILE A 146 -6.56 -24.13 3.17
CA ILE A 146 -7.16 -24.22 1.83
C ILE A 146 -7.51 -22.81 1.32
N GLY A 147 -7.79 -21.86 2.21
CA GLY A 147 -8.19 -20.48 1.89
C GLY A 147 -7.15 -19.72 1.07
N ILE A 148 -5.86 -19.93 1.32
CA ILE A 148 -4.76 -19.25 0.61
C ILE A 148 -4.70 -19.68 -0.87
N TYR A 149 -5.14 -20.90 -1.19
CA TYR A 149 -5.14 -21.44 -2.54
C TYR A 149 -6.48 -21.28 -3.27
N CYS A 150 -7.56 -21.02 -2.54
CA CYS A 150 -8.85 -20.66 -3.13
C CYS A 150 -8.69 -19.45 -4.05
N HIS A 151 -7.97 -18.41 -3.60
CA HIS A 151 -7.67 -17.23 -4.41
C HIS A 151 -6.87 -17.58 -5.69
N ILE A 152 -5.84 -18.43 -5.58
CA ILE A 152 -5.03 -18.87 -6.74
C ILE A 152 -5.86 -19.69 -7.74
N ILE A 153 -6.73 -20.58 -7.25
CA ILE A 153 -7.62 -21.39 -8.08
C ILE A 153 -8.69 -20.51 -8.72
N GLU A 154 -9.26 -19.57 -7.98
CA GLU A 154 -10.23 -18.58 -8.46
C GLU A 154 -9.63 -17.72 -9.58
N ILE A 155 -8.39 -17.27 -9.43
CA ILE A 155 -7.66 -16.52 -10.47
C ILE A 155 -7.48 -17.35 -11.76
N LEU A 156 -7.11 -18.63 -11.64
CA LEU A 156 -6.95 -19.53 -12.80
C LEU A 156 -8.28 -19.84 -13.48
N VAL A 157 -9.35 -19.96 -12.69
CA VAL A 157 -10.71 -20.16 -13.21
C VAL A 157 -11.19 -18.89 -13.90
N GLU A 158 -11.11 -17.73 -13.28
CA GLU A 158 -11.60 -16.46 -13.81
C GLU A 158 -10.92 -16.08 -15.14
N SER A 159 -9.60 -16.26 -15.24
CA SER A 159 -8.84 -15.97 -16.47
C SER A 159 -9.12 -16.94 -17.63
N SER A 160 -9.48 -18.19 -17.36
CA SER A 160 -9.84 -19.18 -18.39
C SER A 160 -11.34 -19.29 -18.68
N LEU A 161 -12.17 -18.76 -17.77
CA LEU A 161 -13.62 -18.69 -17.89
C LEU A 161 -14.04 -17.77 -19.02
N LEU A 162 -13.42 -16.59 -19.17
CA LEU A 162 -13.80 -15.64 -20.22
C LEU A 162 -13.66 -16.25 -21.63
N TYR A 163 -12.54 -16.93 -21.87
CA TYR A 163 -12.29 -17.58 -23.15
C TYR A 163 -13.21 -18.80 -23.36
N SER A 164 -13.36 -19.65 -22.35
CA SER A 164 -14.21 -20.85 -22.44
C SER A 164 -15.70 -20.49 -22.58
N ALA A 165 -16.18 -19.48 -21.84
CA ALA A 165 -17.55 -18.98 -21.91
C ALA A 165 -17.87 -18.41 -23.30
N SER A 166 -16.94 -17.65 -23.90
CA SER A 166 -17.12 -17.12 -25.26
C SER A 166 -17.29 -18.24 -26.30
N LEU A 167 -16.51 -19.33 -26.19
CA LEU A 167 -16.61 -20.49 -27.08
C LEU A 167 -17.88 -21.33 -26.82
N ILE A 168 -18.31 -21.48 -25.55
CA ILE A 168 -19.55 -22.18 -25.20
C ILE A 168 -20.76 -21.43 -25.76
N LEU A 169 -20.80 -20.10 -25.61
CA LEU A 169 -21.89 -19.27 -26.16
C LEU A 169 -21.89 -19.29 -27.68
N TYR A 170 -20.71 -19.24 -28.31
CA TYR A 170 -20.57 -19.40 -29.76
C TYR A 170 -21.15 -20.75 -30.23
N LEU A 171 -20.75 -21.86 -29.60
CA LEU A 171 -21.23 -23.20 -29.93
C LEU A 171 -22.75 -23.36 -29.70
N GLY A 172 -23.27 -22.79 -28.61
CA GLY A 172 -24.70 -22.83 -28.29
C GLY A 172 -25.56 -22.07 -29.30
N LEU A 173 -25.13 -20.87 -29.70
CA LEU A 173 -25.82 -20.08 -30.72
C LEU A 173 -25.72 -20.73 -32.10
N PHE A 174 -24.57 -21.33 -32.41
CA PHE A 174 -24.39 -22.06 -33.66
C PHE A 174 -25.33 -23.27 -33.74
N ALA A 175 -25.47 -24.02 -32.64
CA ALA A 175 -26.35 -25.18 -32.57
C ALA A 175 -27.84 -24.80 -32.69
N HIS A 176 -28.22 -23.62 -32.20
CA HIS A 176 -29.58 -23.11 -32.30
C HIS A 176 -29.91 -22.61 -33.71
N ASP A 177 -29.05 -21.77 -34.31
CA ASP A 177 -29.23 -21.25 -35.66
C ASP A 177 -27.88 -20.88 -36.30
N SER A 178 -27.45 -21.71 -37.25
CA SER A 178 -26.20 -21.53 -37.99
C SER A 178 -26.24 -20.35 -38.98
N SER A 179 -27.41 -19.77 -39.24
CA SER A 179 -27.57 -18.58 -40.08
C SER A 179 -27.59 -17.27 -39.29
N ASN A 180 -27.42 -17.35 -37.97
CA ASN A 180 -27.49 -16.19 -37.09
C ASN A 180 -26.28 -15.26 -37.28
N SER A 181 -26.53 -14.04 -37.73
CA SER A 181 -25.52 -12.98 -37.87
C SER A 181 -24.81 -12.61 -36.56
N ALA A 182 -25.38 -12.96 -35.40
CA ALA A 182 -24.76 -12.79 -34.09
C ALA A 182 -23.44 -13.59 -33.92
N LEU A 183 -23.24 -14.65 -34.70
CA LEU A 183 -22.03 -15.49 -34.65
C LEU A 183 -20.73 -14.72 -34.95
N ILE A 184 -20.82 -13.65 -35.76
CA ILE A 184 -19.67 -12.80 -36.12
C ILE A 184 -19.16 -12.02 -34.90
N TYR A 185 -20.07 -11.56 -34.05
CA TYR A 185 -19.71 -10.85 -32.82
C TYR A 185 -19.04 -11.78 -31.81
N TRP A 186 -19.55 -13.01 -31.67
CA TRP A 186 -18.97 -13.99 -30.75
C TRP A 186 -17.59 -14.51 -31.20
N ASP A 187 -17.36 -14.65 -32.50
CA ASP A 187 -16.02 -14.96 -33.04
C ASP A 187 -15.01 -13.83 -32.71
N SER A 188 -15.45 -12.58 -32.81
CA SER A 188 -14.65 -11.41 -32.42
C SER A 188 -14.36 -11.41 -30.92
N VAL A 189 -15.37 -11.65 -30.08
CA VAL A 189 -15.20 -11.74 -28.61
C VAL A 189 -14.24 -12.87 -28.24
N ALA A 190 -14.34 -14.04 -28.88
CA ALA A 190 -13.43 -15.15 -28.66
C ALA A 190 -11.99 -14.82 -29.11
N ALA A 191 -11.81 -14.04 -30.19
CA ALA A 191 -10.50 -13.55 -30.62
C ALA A 191 -9.85 -12.62 -29.58
N PHE A 192 -10.61 -11.69 -28.99
CA PHE A 192 -10.11 -10.82 -27.92
C PHE A 192 -9.86 -11.58 -26.62
N ALA A 193 -10.75 -12.51 -26.24
CA ALA A 193 -10.61 -13.30 -25.03
C ALA A 193 -9.31 -14.14 -25.00
N ARG A 194 -8.82 -14.60 -26.18
CA ARG A 194 -7.52 -15.28 -26.33
C ARG A 194 -6.33 -14.42 -25.91
N GLY A 195 -6.39 -13.10 -26.14
CA GLY A 195 -5.35 -12.15 -25.72
C GLY A 195 -5.50 -11.71 -24.26
N VAL A 196 -6.75 -11.53 -23.80
CA VAL A 196 -7.06 -11.06 -22.44
C VAL A 196 -6.69 -12.09 -21.38
N ALA A 197 -6.99 -13.37 -21.59
CA ALA A 197 -6.72 -14.45 -20.64
C ALA A 197 -5.24 -14.53 -20.18
N PRO A 198 -4.24 -14.60 -21.07
CA PRO A 198 -2.83 -14.57 -20.66
C PRO A 198 -2.39 -13.21 -20.10
N THR A 199 -3.06 -12.12 -20.48
CA THR A 199 -2.78 -10.75 -19.98
C THR A 199 -3.21 -10.59 -18.54
N LEU A 200 -4.43 -11.02 -18.18
CA LEU A 200 -4.92 -11.02 -16.79
C LEU A 200 -4.00 -11.84 -15.89
N LEU A 201 -3.55 -12.99 -16.38
CA LEU A 201 -2.68 -13.87 -15.61
C LEU A 201 -1.27 -13.27 -15.42
N VAL A 202 -0.69 -12.59 -16.41
CA VAL A 202 0.59 -11.88 -16.25
C VAL A 202 0.43 -10.62 -15.39
N GLY A 203 -0.65 -9.85 -15.56
CA GLY A 203 -0.94 -8.67 -14.75
C GLY A 203 -1.04 -9.00 -13.26
N ARG A 204 -1.62 -10.16 -12.90
CA ARG A 204 -1.73 -10.59 -11.50
C ARG A 204 -0.42 -11.13 -10.92
N VAL A 205 0.43 -11.77 -11.73
CA VAL A 205 1.81 -12.10 -11.34
C VAL A 205 2.63 -10.81 -11.10
N ALA A 206 2.41 -9.78 -11.93
CA ALA A 206 3.03 -8.47 -11.77
C ALA A 206 2.51 -7.71 -10.53
N ALA A 207 1.30 -8.00 -10.06
CA ALA A 207 0.72 -7.48 -8.82
C ALA A 207 1.20 -8.22 -7.54
N GLY A 208 2.28 -9.02 -7.62
CA GLY A 208 2.89 -9.65 -6.45
C GLY A 208 2.18 -10.92 -5.93
N GLN A 209 1.10 -11.38 -6.57
CA GLN A 209 0.30 -12.52 -6.10
C GLN A 209 0.89 -13.90 -6.49
N ALA A 210 2.18 -13.99 -6.83
CA ALA A 210 2.82 -15.21 -7.33
C ALA A 210 3.95 -15.73 -6.42
N ARG A 211 3.91 -17.03 -6.10
CA ARG A 211 4.94 -17.72 -5.30
C ARG A 211 6.24 -17.95 -6.11
N PRO A 212 7.44 -17.95 -5.47
CA PRO A 212 8.71 -18.28 -6.13
C PRO A 212 8.74 -19.71 -6.73
N ASN A 213 9.44 -19.88 -7.86
CA ASN A 213 9.44 -21.13 -8.65
C ASN A 213 10.00 -22.36 -7.91
N ASP A 214 10.81 -22.16 -6.88
CA ASP A 214 11.58 -23.23 -6.24
C ASP A 214 10.72 -24.17 -5.38
N SER A 215 9.51 -23.74 -4.97
CA SER A 215 8.60 -24.56 -4.16
C SER A 215 7.95 -25.72 -4.94
N TRP A 216 7.91 -25.67 -6.27
CA TRP A 216 7.24 -26.69 -7.10
C TRP A 216 8.11 -27.91 -7.42
N ARG A 217 9.44 -27.80 -7.21
CA ARG A 217 10.39 -28.91 -7.43
C ARG A 217 10.56 -29.80 -6.20
N GLY A 218 10.09 -29.38 -5.03
CA GLY A 218 10.27 -30.07 -3.76
C GLY A 218 9.31 -31.22 -3.52
N SER A 219 9.40 -32.31 -4.30
CA SER A 219 8.96 -33.64 -3.85
C SER A 219 9.41 -34.73 -4.82
N VAL A 220 10.70 -34.83 -5.15
CA VAL A 220 11.45 -36.10 -5.20
C VAL A 220 12.94 -35.73 -5.17
N ILE A 221 13.71 -36.40 -4.31
CA ILE A 221 15.18 -36.48 -4.22
C ILE A 221 15.83 -35.63 -3.12
N SER A 222 16.26 -36.36 -2.10
CA SER A 222 17.12 -36.02 -0.98
C SER A 222 18.60 -35.83 -1.36
N SER A 223 19.32 -35.17 -0.46
CA SER A 223 20.78 -35.19 -0.18
C SER A 223 21.71 -34.18 -0.91
N ALA A 224 22.25 -33.28 -0.08
CA ALA A 224 23.55 -32.59 -0.13
C ALA A 224 24.04 -31.95 -1.44
N ARG A 225 24.19 -30.60 -1.43
CA ARG A 225 25.44 -29.81 -1.68
C ARG A 225 25.11 -28.31 -1.83
N ILE A 226 25.72 -27.47 -0.98
CA ILE A 226 26.81 -26.51 -1.25
C ILE A 226 26.38 -25.29 -2.08
N SER A 227 26.52 -24.13 -1.44
CA SER A 227 26.36 -22.76 -1.95
C SER A 227 27.18 -22.48 -3.21
N VAL A 228 26.52 -21.93 -4.24
CA VAL A 228 27.16 -21.13 -5.28
C VAL A 228 26.23 -19.94 -5.56
N ASP A 229 26.71 -18.76 -5.17
CA ASP A 229 26.19 -17.46 -5.60
C ASP A 229 26.37 -17.29 -7.10
N GLY A 230 25.34 -16.77 -7.77
CA GLY A 230 25.41 -16.34 -9.16
C GLY A 230 24.37 -16.98 -10.07
N ASP A 231 23.09 -16.64 -9.90
CA ASP A 231 22.11 -16.72 -11.01
C ASP A 231 20.83 -15.87 -10.83
N GLN A 232 20.76 -14.98 -9.81
CA GLN A 232 19.57 -14.14 -9.58
C GLN A 232 19.45 -12.92 -10.52
N ILE A 233 20.46 -12.62 -11.34
CA ILE A 233 20.52 -11.36 -12.12
C ILE A 233 19.84 -11.50 -13.50
N GLN A 234 19.68 -12.71 -14.05
CA GLN A 234 19.13 -12.87 -15.40
C GLN A 234 17.59 -12.96 -15.48
N THR A 235 16.89 -13.33 -14.41
CA THR A 235 15.42 -13.47 -14.42
C THR A 235 14.67 -12.18 -14.07
N SER A 236 15.32 -11.27 -13.33
CA SER A 236 14.80 -9.93 -12.99
C SER A 236 14.72 -9.01 -14.23
N PHE A 237 15.73 -9.04 -15.09
CA PHE A 237 15.85 -8.12 -16.23
C PHE A 237 14.78 -8.32 -17.32
N TYR A 238 14.43 -9.57 -17.65
CA TYR A 238 13.39 -9.86 -18.65
C TYR A 238 11.97 -9.59 -18.15
N THR A 239 11.75 -9.67 -16.83
CA THR A 239 10.47 -9.37 -16.17
C THR A 239 10.27 -7.85 -16.05
N ALA A 240 11.34 -7.08 -15.77
CA ALA A 240 11.31 -5.62 -15.71
C ALA A 240 11.06 -4.95 -17.07
N ILE A 241 11.67 -5.45 -18.16
CA ILE A 241 11.45 -4.92 -19.52
C ILE A 241 10.01 -5.19 -20.00
N THR A 242 9.42 -6.30 -19.57
CA THR A 242 8.04 -6.66 -19.94
C THR A 242 6.97 -5.94 -19.13
N LEU A 243 7.24 -5.58 -17.87
CA LEU A 243 6.41 -4.67 -17.07
C LEU A 243 6.39 -3.23 -17.64
N SER A 244 7.54 -2.72 -18.08
CA SER A 244 7.67 -1.32 -18.56
C SER A 244 6.97 -1.06 -19.90
N PHE A 245 7.02 -2.02 -20.84
CA PHE A 245 6.38 -1.88 -22.15
C PHE A 245 4.86 -2.08 -22.15
N SER A 246 4.32 -2.94 -21.27
CA SER A 246 2.87 -3.19 -21.20
C SER A 246 2.12 -2.00 -20.58
N LYS A 247 2.61 -1.43 -19.47
CA LYS A 247 2.00 -0.25 -18.82
C LYS A 247 2.10 1.00 -19.72
N SER A 248 3.26 1.24 -20.35
CA SER A 248 3.45 2.38 -21.28
C SER A 248 2.55 2.31 -22.52
N PHE A 249 2.26 1.10 -23.04
CA PHE A 249 1.45 0.93 -24.25
C PHE A 249 -0.06 1.13 -24.00
N TYR A 250 -0.57 0.66 -22.85
CA TYR A 250 -1.95 0.92 -22.42
C TYR A 250 -2.18 2.41 -22.10
N ALA A 251 -1.24 3.06 -21.41
CA ALA A 251 -1.28 4.50 -21.15
C ALA A 251 -1.24 5.32 -22.45
N CYS A 252 -0.40 4.92 -23.42
CA CYS A 252 -0.29 5.58 -24.72
C CYS A 252 -1.60 5.49 -25.54
N ILE A 253 -2.26 4.33 -25.60
CA ILE A 253 -3.52 4.17 -26.35
C ILE A 253 -4.70 4.88 -25.67
N LEU A 254 -4.79 4.89 -24.34
CA LEU A 254 -5.80 5.67 -23.62
C LEU A 254 -5.59 7.19 -23.79
N SER A 255 -4.34 7.65 -23.75
CA SER A 255 -3.99 9.07 -23.96
C SER A 255 -4.24 9.57 -25.40
N LEU A 256 -4.27 8.66 -26.38
CA LEU A 256 -4.58 8.98 -27.79
C LEU A 256 -6.08 9.07 -28.07
N PHE A 257 -6.94 8.48 -27.23
CA PHE A 257 -8.40 8.44 -27.43
C PHE A 257 -9.18 9.34 -26.45
N MET A 258 -8.62 9.64 -25.29
CA MET A 258 -9.19 10.58 -24.32
C MET A 258 -8.12 11.63 -24.08
N GLY A 259 -8.43 12.91 -24.34
CA GLY A 259 -7.53 14.04 -24.05
C GLY A 259 -7.32 14.28 -22.54
N HIS A 260 -7.15 13.23 -21.76
CA HIS A 260 -6.86 13.26 -20.33
C HIS A 260 -5.34 13.33 -20.17
N ARG A 261 -4.84 14.48 -19.69
CA ARG A 261 -3.44 14.60 -19.28
C ARG A 261 -3.21 13.63 -18.11
N ASP A 262 -2.10 12.91 -18.16
CA ASP A 262 -1.66 12.06 -17.06
C ASP A 262 -1.43 12.90 -15.78
N LYS A 263 -1.91 12.43 -14.62
CA LYS A 263 -1.80 13.12 -13.33
C LYS A 263 -0.36 13.53 -13.02
N ILE A 264 0.59 12.65 -13.33
CA ILE A 264 2.03 12.93 -13.11
C ILE A 264 2.52 14.04 -14.03
N SER A 265 2.05 14.09 -15.27
CA SER A 265 2.42 15.17 -16.20
C SER A 265 1.93 16.54 -15.70
N VAL A 266 0.70 16.60 -15.15
CA VAL A 266 0.15 17.82 -14.54
C VAL A 266 0.95 18.23 -13.30
N LEU A 267 1.32 17.29 -12.45
CA LEU A 267 2.16 17.52 -11.27
C LEU A 267 3.54 18.08 -11.66
N LEU A 268 4.22 17.45 -12.61
CA LEU A 268 5.57 17.85 -13.03
C LEU A 268 5.58 19.21 -13.73
N GLU A 269 4.56 19.52 -14.55
CA GLU A 269 4.38 20.85 -15.14
C GLU A 269 4.17 21.90 -14.04
N TRP A 270 3.30 21.60 -13.07
CA TRP A 270 3.06 22.47 -11.92
C TRP A 270 4.34 22.70 -11.10
N CYS A 271 5.12 21.66 -10.82
CA CYS A 271 6.41 21.75 -10.13
C CYS A 271 7.38 22.69 -10.85
N SER A 272 7.51 22.53 -12.16
CA SER A 272 8.37 23.39 -12.99
C SER A 272 7.94 24.86 -12.93
N THR A 273 6.63 25.14 -13.00
CA THR A 273 6.11 26.52 -12.91
C THR A 273 6.30 27.16 -11.53
N HIS A 274 6.42 26.36 -10.47
CA HIS A 274 6.61 26.82 -9.09
C HIS A 274 8.07 26.79 -8.63
N GLY A 275 9.01 26.52 -9.54
CA GLY A 275 10.45 26.53 -9.25
C GLY A 275 10.95 25.30 -8.49
N ILE A 276 10.15 24.22 -8.40
CA ILE A 276 10.56 22.96 -7.79
C ILE A 276 11.50 22.25 -8.77
N LYS A 277 12.72 21.96 -8.33
CA LYS A 277 13.74 21.27 -9.12
C LYS A 277 13.83 19.82 -8.64
N ILE A 278 13.65 18.87 -9.55
CA ILE A 278 13.78 17.43 -9.29
C ILE A 278 15.01 16.94 -10.06
N ASP A 279 15.91 16.21 -9.40
CA ASP A 279 17.09 15.63 -10.04
C ASP A 279 16.67 14.73 -11.22
N SER A 280 17.31 14.90 -12.38
CA SER A 280 17.01 14.14 -13.61
C SER A 280 17.20 12.63 -13.47
N ARG A 281 17.95 12.20 -12.45
CA ARG A 281 18.16 10.79 -12.09
C ARG A 281 16.99 10.21 -11.30
N LEU A 282 16.04 11.03 -10.86
CA LEU A 282 14.80 10.59 -10.24
C LEU A 282 13.64 10.62 -11.23
N ARG A 283 12.67 9.73 -10.99
CA ARG A 283 11.40 9.67 -11.72
C ARG A 283 10.26 9.49 -10.72
N VAL A 284 9.30 10.39 -10.81
CA VAL A 284 8.01 10.27 -10.11
C VAL A 284 7.12 9.33 -10.91
N VAL A 285 6.58 8.30 -10.25
CA VAL A 285 5.74 7.26 -10.86
C VAL A 285 4.45 7.15 -10.05
N CYS A 286 3.33 6.90 -10.73
CA CYS A 286 2.06 6.58 -10.07
C CYS A 286 1.73 5.10 -10.27
N ASP A 287 1.46 4.38 -9.19
CA ASP A 287 0.96 3.01 -9.19
C ASP A 287 -0.34 2.98 -8.38
N ASP A 288 -1.45 2.54 -8.98
CA ASP A 288 -2.76 2.35 -8.33
C ASP A 288 -3.18 3.52 -7.41
N GLU A 289 -3.12 4.76 -7.93
CA GLU A 289 -3.41 6.04 -7.26
C GLU A 289 -2.36 6.55 -6.27
N ASN A 290 -1.30 5.79 -5.98
CA ASN A 290 -0.20 6.22 -5.10
C ASN A 290 1.03 6.68 -5.89
N VAL A 291 1.53 7.86 -5.55
CA VAL A 291 2.75 8.44 -6.12
C VAL A 291 3.97 7.93 -5.35
N ARG A 292 5.00 7.50 -6.07
CA ARG A 292 6.29 7.03 -5.54
C ARG A 292 7.47 7.56 -6.36
N VAL A 293 8.67 7.57 -5.80
CA VAL A 293 9.89 8.07 -6.46
C VAL A 293 10.89 6.94 -6.72
N ARG A 294 11.45 6.86 -7.93
CA ARG A 294 12.43 5.84 -8.34
C ARG A 294 13.65 6.43 -9.01
N SER A 295 14.81 5.78 -8.85
CA SER A 295 16.02 6.10 -9.61
C SER A 295 15.93 5.60 -11.06
N THR A 296 16.41 6.40 -12.03
CA THR A 296 16.32 6.11 -13.47
C THR A 296 17.46 5.23 -13.99
N GLY A 297 18.59 5.13 -13.27
CA GLY A 297 19.70 4.24 -13.63
C GLY A 297 21.10 4.75 -13.29
N GLU A 298 21.26 6.05 -13.04
CA GLU A 298 22.53 6.62 -12.60
C GLU A 298 22.60 6.67 -11.07
N GLU A 299 23.79 6.37 -10.54
CA GLU A 299 24.07 6.41 -9.12
C GLU A 299 23.99 7.85 -8.58
N ILE A 300 23.38 8.01 -7.41
CA ILE A 300 23.33 9.28 -6.67
C ILE A 300 24.23 9.14 -5.45
N ALA A 301 25.23 10.02 -5.34
CA ALA A 301 26.12 10.05 -4.20
C ALA A 301 25.37 10.46 -2.92
N PRO A 302 25.84 10.04 -1.73
CA PRO A 302 25.39 10.60 -0.46
C PRO A 302 25.57 12.13 -0.43
N PHE A 303 24.77 12.79 0.41
CA PHE A 303 24.74 14.24 0.65
C PHE A 303 24.49 15.08 -0.62
N SER A 304 23.72 14.52 -1.55
CA SER A 304 23.27 15.21 -2.75
C SER A 304 21.84 15.69 -2.56
N SER A 305 21.58 16.98 -2.83
CA SER A 305 20.23 17.50 -2.95
C SER A 305 19.56 16.90 -4.19
N VAL A 306 18.50 16.11 -3.99
CA VAL A 306 17.78 15.40 -5.06
C VAL A 306 16.46 16.08 -5.43
N VAL A 307 15.91 16.90 -4.54
CA VAL A 307 14.76 17.77 -4.82
C VAL A 307 14.95 19.08 -4.08
N GLN A 308 14.78 20.22 -4.76
CA GLN A 308 14.75 21.55 -4.15
C GLN A 308 13.35 22.15 -4.31
N ILE A 309 12.73 22.56 -3.20
CA ILE A 309 11.34 23.02 -3.12
C ILE A 309 11.34 24.41 -2.49
N PRO A 310 11.02 25.48 -3.24
CA PRO A 310 10.89 26.81 -2.65
C PRO A 310 9.82 26.83 -1.56
N LYS A 311 10.08 27.46 -0.40
CA LYS A 311 9.09 27.51 0.70
C LYS A 311 7.77 28.16 0.28
N GLY A 312 7.82 29.10 -0.65
CA GLY A 312 6.63 29.70 -1.25
C GLY A 312 5.71 28.74 -2.01
N ALA A 313 6.15 27.53 -2.37
CA ALA A 313 5.34 26.49 -3.02
C ALA A 313 4.60 25.57 -2.04
N VAL A 314 4.97 25.59 -0.77
CA VAL A 314 4.39 24.77 0.30
C VAL A 314 2.96 25.22 0.62
N LEU A 315 2.08 24.25 0.92
CA LEU A 315 0.75 24.52 1.45
C LEU A 315 0.78 24.41 2.97
N SER A 316 0.66 25.55 3.64
CA SER A 316 0.63 25.74 5.09
C SER A 316 -0.58 26.61 5.44
N VAL A 317 -0.98 26.69 6.71
CA VAL A 317 -2.04 27.62 7.13
C VAL A 317 -1.70 29.05 6.69
N LYS A 318 -0.44 29.49 6.90
CA LYS A 318 0.06 30.83 6.53
C LYS A 318 0.08 31.10 5.02
N SER A 319 0.36 30.10 4.19
CA SER A 319 0.42 30.28 2.73
C SER A 319 -0.94 30.10 2.05
N SER A 320 -1.89 29.44 2.71
CA SER A 320 -3.21 29.10 2.18
C SER A 320 -4.20 30.27 2.15
N SER A 321 -5.37 30.03 1.54
CA SER A 321 -6.47 30.99 1.49
C SER A 321 -7.10 31.29 2.87
N VAL A 322 -6.85 30.47 3.89
CA VAL A 322 -7.40 30.65 5.25
C VAL A 322 -6.44 31.35 6.22
N SER A 323 -5.28 31.79 5.75
CA SER A 323 -4.24 32.44 6.56
C SER A 323 -4.70 33.64 7.40
N SER A 324 -5.80 34.30 7.01
CA SER A 324 -6.40 35.42 7.75
C SER A 324 -7.53 35.03 8.69
N ALA A 325 -8.04 33.80 8.57
CA ALA A 325 -9.20 33.31 9.32
C ALA A 325 -8.82 32.31 10.42
N VAL A 326 -7.63 31.71 10.34
CA VAL A 326 -7.15 30.67 11.25
C VAL A 326 -5.76 31.05 11.75
N ASP A 327 -5.56 31.02 13.06
CA ASP A 327 -4.24 31.17 13.66
C ASP A 327 -3.43 29.88 13.44
N ALA A 328 -2.21 30.03 12.92
CA ALA A 328 -1.35 28.89 12.66
C ALA A 328 -0.70 28.43 13.96
N SER A 329 -1.03 27.21 14.39
CA SER A 329 -0.29 26.49 15.43
C SER A 329 0.90 25.75 14.77
N PRO A 330 2.13 25.86 15.28
CA PRO A 330 3.30 25.31 14.58
C PRO A 330 3.44 23.79 14.70
N VAL A 331 2.97 23.19 15.82
CA VAL A 331 3.12 21.76 16.13
C VAL A 331 1.93 21.22 16.92
N GLY A 332 1.77 19.90 16.96
CA GLY A 332 0.72 19.23 17.74
C GLY A 332 -0.56 18.97 16.96
N HIS A 333 -1.61 18.54 17.67
CA HIS A 333 -2.88 18.16 17.04
C HIS A 333 -3.63 19.37 16.47
N GLU A 334 -3.58 20.52 17.13
CA GLU A 334 -4.16 21.77 16.62
C GLU A 334 -3.53 22.20 15.28
N ALA A 335 -2.21 22.02 15.11
CA ALA A 335 -1.53 22.24 13.84
C ALA A 335 -2.04 21.30 12.73
N GLN A 336 -2.35 20.05 13.08
CA GLN A 336 -2.95 19.09 12.14
C GLN A 336 -4.36 19.50 11.74
N LEU A 337 -5.20 19.91 12.70
CA LEU A 337 -6.58 20.33 12.47
C LEU A 337 -6.67 21.60 11.61
N SER A 338 -5.86 22.60 11.93
CA SER A 338 -5.78 23.86 11.17
C SER A 338 -5.25 23.66 9.75
N LEU A 339 -4.22 22.84 9.56
CA LEU A 339 -3.74 22.48 8.23
C LEU A 339 -4.77 21.64 7.45
N ALA A 340 -5.50 20.74 8.12
CA ALA A 340 -6.57 19.97 7.49
C ALA A 340 -7.69 20.86 6.95
N LEU A 341 -8.05 21.94 7.66
CA LEU A 341 -8.99 22.94 7.16
C LEU A 341 -8.45 23.68 5.94
N ALA A 342 -7.19 24.13 6.01
CA ALA A 342 -6.52 24.78 4.88
C ALA A 342 -6.52 23.89 3.63
N LEU A 343 -6.15 22.61 3.80
CA LEU A 343 -6.16 21.62 2.74
C LEU A 343 -7.58 21.34 2.22
N TYR A 344 -8.57 21.23 3.11
CA TYR A 344 -9.96 20.95 2.76
C TYR A 344 -10.53 22.04 1.84
N ILE A 345 -10.28 23.32 2.17
CA ILE A 345 -10.71 24.45 1.35
C ILE A 345 -9.98 24.49 0.01
N GLU A 346 -8.66 24.22 -0.03
CA GLU A 346 -7.92 24.16 -1.29
C GLU A 346 -8.34 22.98 -2.19
N LEU A 347 -8.70 21.83 -1.61
CA LEU A 347 -9.31 20.72 -2.34
C LEU A 347 -10.68 21.10 -2.92
N ALA A 348 -11.53 21.74 -2.13
CA ALA A 348 -12.87 22.17 -2.55
C ALA A 348 -12.83 23.25 -3.67
N LYS A 349 -11.78 24.06 -3.72
CA LYS A 349 -11.52 25.02 -4.81
C LYS A 349 -11.25 24.35 -6.17
N GLY A 350 -10.82 23.09 -6.17
CA GLY A 350 -10.51 22.34 -7.39
C GLY A 350 -9.49 23.06 -8.27
N VAL A 351 -9.81 23.25 -9.55
CA VAL A 351 -8.92 23.89 -10.55
C VAL A 351 -8.56 25.35 -10.24
N SER A 352 -9.31 26.01 -9.34
CA SER A 352 -9.03 27.38 -8.92
C SER A 352 -7.99 27.47 -7.79
N SER A 353 -7.62 26.33 -7.18
CA SER A 353 -6.55 26.30 -6.19
C SER A 353 -5.19 26.55 -6.85
N ARG A 354 -4.35 27.36 -6.19
CA ARG A 354 -2.95 27.54 -6.58
C ARG A 354 -2.20 26.20 -6.59
N TRP A 355 -2.57 25.27 -5.72
CA TRP A 355 -1.94 23.97 -5.58
C TRP A 355 -2.63 22.88 -6.39
N HIS A 356 -3.58 23.19 -7.28
CA HIS A 356 -4.36 22.17 -7.99
C HIS A 356 -3.50 21.09 -8.66
N GLY A 357 -2.38 21.47 -9.29
CA GLY A 357 -1.48 20.52 -9.94
C GLY A 357 -0.80 19.53 -8.99
N TYR A 358 -0.59 19.93 -7.74
CA TYR A 358 -0.13 19.06 -6.65
C TYR A 358 -1.28 18.29 -6.01
N LEU A 359 -2.37 18.97 -5.64
CA LEU A 359 -3.50 18.34 -4.94
C LEU A 359 -4.15 17.20 -5.75
N GLN A 360 -4.20 17.32 -7.08
CA GLN A 360 -4.73 16.26 -7.93
C GLN A 360 -3.88 14.98 -7.95
N SER A 361 -2.62 15.04 -7.50
CA SER A 361 -1.76 13.86 -7.37
C SER A 361 -1.91 13.14 -6.03
N LEU A 362 -2.61 13.74 -5.05
CA LEU A 362 -2.88 13.10 -3.77
C LEU A 362 -3.93 11.98 -3.91
N PRO A 363 -3.93 10.98 -3.01
CA PRO A 363 -4.97 9.96 -2.97
C PRO A 363 -6.37 10.58 -2.87
N THR A 364 -7.29 10.07 -3.68
CA THR A 364 -8.70 10.53 -3.69
C THR A 364 -9.54 9.89 -2.59
N GLN A 365 -9.05 8.80 -2.00
CA GLN A 365 -9.68 8.11 -0.88
C GLN A 365 -9.05 8.55 0.44
N ILE A 366 -9.83 8.41 1.53
CA ILE A 366 -9.36 8.61 2.90
C ILE A 366 -8.22 7.62 3.16
N VAL A 367 -7.12 8.11 3.74
CA VAL A 367 -6.02 7.25 4.17
C VAL A 367 -6.48 6.44 5.38
N ASP A 368 -6.21 5.15 5.34
CA ASP A 368 -6.75 4.19 6.30
C ASP A 368 -6.04 4.29 7.66
N ILE A 369 -6.52 5.17 8.54
CA ILE A 369 -5.93 5.44 9.87
C ILE A 369 -6.91 5.12 11.02
N PRO A 370 -6.43 4.53 12.14
CA PRO A 370 -7.29 4.07 13.23
C PRO A 370 -8.21 5.10 13.87
N ILE A 371 -7.80 6.37 13.93
CA ILE A 371 -8.65 7.45 14.46
C ILE A 371 -9.98 7.54 13.71
N LEU A 372 -9.99 7.23 12.41
CA LEU A 372 -11.18 7.27 11.59
C LEU A 372 -11.95 5.93 11.57
N TRP A 373 -11.35 4.81 12.00
CA TRP A 373 -12.05 3.51 12.14
C TRP A 373 -13.17 3.56 13.17
N GLN A 374 -13.07 4.47 14.14
CA GLN A 374 -14.08 4.73 15.16
C GLN A 374 -15.32 5.44 14.60
N THR A 375 -15.23 6.02 13.40
CA THR A 375 -16.33 6.78 12.81
C THR A 375 -17.33 5.84 12.15
N GLU A 376 -18.60 6.26 12.10
CA GLU A 376 -19.64 5.48 11.42
C GLU A 376 -19.61 5.57 9.89
N ASP A 377 -18.72 6.40 9.34
CA ASP A 377 -18.72 6.78 7.93
C ASP A 377 -18.54 5.59 6.96
N HIS A 378 -19.20 5.68 5.81
CA HIS A 378 -19.51 4.57 4.90
C HIS A 378 -18.36 4.10 3.99
N TYR A 379 -17.14 4.58 4.21
CA TYR A 379 -16.04 4.31 3.28
C TYR A 379 -15.31 2.97 3.55
N MET A 380 -15.47 2.38 4.73
CA MET A 380 -14.97 1.05 5.09
C MET A 380 -16.12 0.09 5.42
N ASP A 381 -15.86 -1.21 5.23
CA ASP A 381 -16.81 -2.24 5.65
C ASP A 381 -17.01 -2.17 7.18
N PRO A 382 -18.27 -2.04 7.67
CA PRO A 382 -18.52 -1.91 9.11
C PRO A 382 -18.03 -3.09 9.95
N THR A 383 -17.94 -4.29 9.36
CA THR A 383 -17.41 -5.45 10.07
C THR A 383 -15.89 -5.37 10.14
N ASP A 384 -15.23 -5.03 9.03
CA ASP A 384 -13.78 -4.91 8.94
C ASP A 384 -13.22 -3.89 9.96
N ARG A 385 -13.79 -2.67 10.01
CA ARG A 385 -13.33 -1.64 10.97
C ARG A 385 -13.51 -2.06 12.43
N LYS A 386 -14.63 -2.73 12.77
CA LYS A 386 -14.88 -3.23 14.13
C LYS A 386 -13.90 -4.35 14.50
N HIS A 387 -13.56 -5.20 13.54
CA HIS A 387 -12.52 -6.22 13.70
C HIS A 387 -11.14 -5.59 13.89
N ALA A 388 -10.78 -4.59 13.09
CA ALA A 388 -9.51 -3.88 13.19
C ALA A 388 -9.35 -3.16 14.54
N LEU A 389 -10.37 -2.44 15.01
CA LEU A 389 -10.37 -1.83 16.35
C LEU A 389 -10.21 -2.86 17.46
N ARG A 390 -10.80 -4.05 17.32
CA ARG A 390 -10.62 -5.14 18.28
C ARG A 390 -9.19 -5.64 18.34
N TRP A 391 -8.45 -5.61 17.22
CA TRP A 391 -7.02 -5.99 17.19
C TRP A 391 -6.11 -4.97 17.86
N LEU A 392 -6.55 -3.71 18.01
CA LEU A 392 -5.78 -2.70 18.73
C LEU A 392 -5.88 -2.84 20.25
N ARG A 393 -6.82 -3.62 20.78
CA ARG A 393 -7.03 -3.77 22.23
C ARG A 393 -5.75 -4.22 22.94
N GLY A 394 -5.43 -3.54 24.03
CA GLY A 394 -4.24 -3.76 24.84
C GLY A 394 -2.92 -3.39 24.14
N THR A 395 -2.95 -2.83 22.94
CA THR A 395 -1.74 -2.39 22.22
C THR A 395 -1.38 -0.95 22.58
N GLU A 396 -0.18 -0.53 22.21
CA GLU A 396 0.23 0.87 22.33
C GLU A 396 -0.56 1.81 21.41
N ALA A 397 -1.10 1.28 20.31
CA ALA A 397 -1.94 2.05 19.41
C ALA A 397 -3.30 2.38 20.05
N GLU A 398 -3.91 1.45 20.80
CA GLU A 398 -5.13 1.76 21.56
C GLU A 398 -4.86 2.80 22.65
N LYS A 399 -3.75 2.69 23.38
CA LYS A 399 -3.39 3.67 24.42
C LYS A 399 -3.28 5.08 23.85
N ASP A 400 -2.57 5.27 22.73
CA ASP A 400 -2.44 6.58 22.10
C ASP A 400 -3.73 7.05 21.42
N LEU A 401 -4.60 6.12 20.99
CA LEU A 401 -5.93 6.44 20.45
C LEU A 401 -6.90 6.94 21.53
N LEU A 402 -6.88 6.31 22.70
CA LEU A 402 -7.73 6.62 23.85
C LEU A 402 -7.14 7.69 24.77
N ALA A 403 -5.94 8.18 24.47
CA ALA A 403 -5.30 9.24 25.23
C ALA A 403 -6.20 10.48 25.25
N ARG A 404 -6.43 11.02 26.46
CA ARG A 404 -7.27 12.20 26.67
C ARG A 404 -6.46 13.42 27.07
N VAL A 405 -6.71 14.54 26.41
CA VAL A 405 -6.23 15.86 26.80
C VAL A 405 -7.45 16.68 27.21
N ASP A 406 -7.43 17.25 28.41
CA ASP A 406 -8.56 17.97 29.01
C ASP A 406 -9.91 17.20 28.99
N GLY A 407 -9.83 15.87 29.00
CA GLY A 407 -10.98 14.96 29.02
C GLY A 407 -11.49 14.53 27.64
N LEU A 408 -10.98 15.11 26.55
CA LEU A 408 -11.36 14.81 25.18
C LEU A 408 -10.38 13.83 24.53
N THR A 409 -10.90 12.92 23.71
CA THR A 409 -10.04 12.11 22.82
C THR A 409 -9.67 12.93 21.58
N ARG A 410 -8.66 12.49 20.82
CA ARG A 410 -8.31 13.14 19.53
C ARG A 410 -9.47 13.14 18.53
N LEU A 411 -10.36 12.15 18.58
CA LEU A 411 -11.53 12.12 17.70
C LEU A 411 -12.56 13.16 18.13
N ASP A 412 -12.78 13.32 19.44
CA ASP A 412 -13.66 14.36 19.99
C ASP A 412 -13.13 15.75 19.60
N GLU A 413 -11.83 16.00 19.79
CA GLU A 413 -11.17 17.25 19.39
C GLU A 413 -11.35 17.55 17.88
N LEU A 414 -11.27 16.52 17.03
CA LEU A 414 -11.50 16.64 15.59
C LEU A 414 -12.95 17.01 15.26
N HIS A 415 -13.93 16.36 15.91
CA HIS A 415 -15.36 16.65 15.71
C HIS A 415 -15.72 18.05 16.21
N ASP A 416 -15.25 18.42 17.40
CA ASP A 416 -15.47 19.74 17.98
C ASP A 416 -14.86 20.81 17.06
N TYR A 417 -13.62 20.62 16.61
CA TYR A 417 -12.98 21.55 15.67
C TYR A 417 -13.73 21.66 14.34
N TYR A 418 -14.26 20.54 13.82
CA TYR A 418 -15.04 20.58 12.59
C TYR A 418 -16.29 21.46 12.74
N HIS A 419 -17.07 21.24 13.80
CA HIS A 419 -18.34 21.94 14.01
C HIS A 419 -18.15 23.39 14.47
N GLU A 420 -17.17 23.65 15.32
CA GLU A 420 -16.96 24.98 15.90
C GLU A 420 -16.13 25.91 15.01
N VAL A 421 -15.23 25.36 14.19
CA VAL A 421 -14.26 26.14 13.41
C VAL A 421 -14.34 25.85 11.91
N ALA A 422 -14.21 24.59 11.49
CA ALA A 422 -14.06 24.25 10.08
C ALA A 422 -15.30 24.56 9.23
N GLU A 423 -16.47 24.13 9.69
CA GLU A 423 -17.74 24.30 9.00
C GLU A 423 -18.14 25.78 8.85
N PRO A 424 -18.10 26.62 9.91
CA PRO A 424 -18.36 28.06 9.78
C PRO A 424 -17.43 28.78 8.80
N ILE A 425 -16.12 28.45 8.81
CA ILE A 425 -15.14 29.07 7.92
C ILE A 425 -15.36 28.61 6.48
N PHE A 426 -15.64 27.31 6.27
CA PHE A 426 -15.93 26.76 4.94
C PHE A 426 -17.16 27.43 4.32
N ASP A 427 -18.25 27.50 5.07
CA ASP A 427 -19.51 28.10 4.61
C ASP A 427 -19.36 29.60 4.32
N ALA A 428 -18.58 30.32 5.14
CA ALA A 428 -18.25 31.72 4.88
C ALA A 428 -17.43 31.88 3.59
N TYR A 429 -16.45 30.99 3.36
CA TYR A 429 -15.58 31.05 2.18
C TYR A 429 -16.33 30.72 0.88
N PHE A 430 -17.26 29.75 0.93
CA PHE A 430 -18.01 29.27 -0.23
C PHE A 430 -19.45 29.79 -0.30
N GLN A 431 -19.79 30.86 0.43
CA GLN A 431 -21.14 31.42 0.51
C GLN A 431 -21.78 31.69 -0.87
N ASP A 432 -20.98 32.12 -1.85
CA ASP A 432 -21.42 32.44 -3.21
C ASP A 432 -21.35 31.24 -4.20
N SER A 433 -20.91 30.07 -3.73
CA SER A 433 -20.71 28.87 -4.55
C SER A 433 -21.84 27.86 -4.35
N PRO A 434 -22.76 27.69 -5.31
CA PRO A 434 -23.87 26.73 -5.18
C PRO A 434 -23.44 25.26 -5.30
N THR A 435 -22.18 25.00 -5.63
CA THR A 435 -21.65 23.64 -5.90
C THR A 435 -20.79 23.09 -4.78
N ALA A 436 -20.20 23.94 -3.94
CA ALA A 436 -19.39 23.50 -2.81
C ALA A 436 -20.32 23.17 -1.63
N LYS A 437 -20.17 21.97 -1.06
CA LYS A 437 -20.91 21.56 0.13
C LYS A 437 -19.91 21.18 1.21
N CYS A 438 -20.07 21.77 2.39
CA CYS A 438 -19.34 21.33 3.57
C CYS A 438 -19.79 19.91 3.93
N SER A 439 -18.85 19.07 4.32
CA SER A 439 -19.11 17.70 4.76
C SER A 439 -17.99 17.22 5.67
N LEU A 440 -18.37 16.54 6.75
CA LEU A 440 -17.42 15.91 7.67
C LEU A 440 -16.53 14.88 6.95
N HIS A 441 -17.08 14.10 6.01
CA HIS A 441 -16.31 13.17 5.17
C HIS A 441 -15.19 13.88 4.38
N GLY A 442 -15.47 15.05 3.81
CA GLY A 442 -14.46 15.85 3.10
C GLY A 442 -13.36 16.36 4.03
N PHE A 443 -13.72 16.70 5.27
CA PHE A 443 -12.76 17.08 6.29
C PHE A 443 -11.91 15.89 6.78
N TYR A 444 -12.50 14.70 6.96
CA TYR A 444 -11.76 13.47 7.25
C TYR A 444 -10.73 13.14 6.16
N HIS A 445 -11.10 13.33 4.89
CA HIS A 445 -10.16 13.14 3.78
C HIS A 445 -8.96 14.07 3.90
N ALA A 446 -9.18 15.37 4.10
CA ALA A 446 -8.11 16.32 4.28
C ALA A 446 -7.27 16.02 5.55
N TYR A 447 -7.91 15.69 6.67
CA TYR A 447 -7.23 15.31 7.90
C TYR A 447 -6.34 14.07 7.72
N SER A 448 -6.85 13.03 7.06
CA SER A 448 -6.09 11.80 6.79
C SER A 448 -4.86 12.05 5.90
N LEU A 449 -4.98 12.98 4.94
CA LEU A 449 -3.86 13.40 4.10
C LEU A 449 -2.82 14.19 4.90
N VAL A 450 -3.25 15.12 5.74
CA VAL A 450 -2.34 15.88 6.62
C VAL A 450 -1.59 14.95 7.58
N SER A 451 -2.31 14.03 8.22
CA SER A 451 -1.73 13.06 9.16
C SER A 451 -0.63 12.21 8.51
N SER A 452 -0.83 11.81 7.25
CA SER A 452 0.06 10.88 6.56
C SER A 452 1.14 11.52 5.68
N ARG A 453 1.06 12.84 5.39
CA ARG A 453 1.91 13.50 4.38
C ARG A 453 2.50 14.84 4.79
N ALA A 454 2.07 15.43 5.89
CA ALA A 454 2.57 16.74 6.30
C ALA A 454 3.97 16.64 6.96
N PHE A 455 4.78 17.67 6.74
CA PHE A 455 6.11 17.84 7.30
C PHE A 455 6.17 19.11 8.14
N LEU A 456 6.98 19.10 9.20
CA LEU A 456 7.35 20.33 9.89
C LEU A 456 8.40 21.06 9.06
N VAL A 457 8.10 22.28 8.60
CA VAL A 457 8.97 23.03 7.68
C VAL A 457 9.89 23.98 8.43
N ASP A 458 9.34 24.97 9.13
CA ASP A 458 10.09 25.98 9.88
C ASP A 458 9.21 26.66 10.94
N ALA A 459 9.74 27.67 11.64
CA ALA A 459 9.03 28.42 12.66
C ALA A 459 7.85 29.28 12.14
N TYR A 460 7.78 29.59 10.84
CA TYR A 460 6.73 30.41 10.23
C TYR A 460 5.61 29.56 9.62
N HIS A 461 5.96 28.61 8.76
CA HIS A 461 5.06 27.70 8.08
C HIS A 461 4.55 26.58 9.00
N GLY A 462 5.34 26.15 9.98
CA GLY A 462 4.98 25.04 10.86
C GLY A 462 4.71 23.74 10.10
N LEU A 463 3.71 22.98 10.56
CA LEU A 463 3.25 21.78 9.86
C LEU A 463 2.63 22.13 8.50
N SER A 464 3.09 21.47 7.43
CA SER A 464 2.71 21.82 6.06
C SER A 464 2.71 20.64 5.08
N MET A 465 1.95 20.75 4.00
CA MET A 465 2.00 19.83 2.87
C MET A 465 3.12 20.26 1.92
N VAL A 466 4.14 19.42 1.77
CA VAL A 466 5.37 19.71 1.01
C VAL A 466 5.36 18.92 -0.31
N PRO A 467 5.10 19.57 -1.46
CA PRO A 467 4.98 18.87 -2.74
C PRO A 467 6.23 18.06 -3.10
N ILE A 468 6.05 16.86 -3.64
CA ILE A 468 7.11 15.91 -4.03
C ILE A 468 7.84 15.26 -2.86
N ALA A 469 8.07 15.97 -1.75
CA ALA A 469 8.62 15.36 -0.53
C ALA A 469 7.72 14.24 0.02
N ASP A 470 6.40 14.46 -0.04
CA ASP A 470 5.36 13.51 0.37
C ASP A 470 5.13 12.33 -0.60
N ALA A 471 5.87 12.28 -1.72
CA ALA A 471 5.85 11.18 -2.66
C ALA A 471 6.93 10.12 -2.37
N PHE A 472 7.88 10.40 -1.47
CA PHE A 472 8.87 9.41 -1.06
C PHE A 472 8.29 8.55 0.07
N ASN A 473 8.14 7.25 -0.18
CA ASN A 473 7.64 6.30 0.82
C ASN A 473 8.62 6.12 1.99
N HIS A 474 8.14 5.60 3.12
CA HIS A 474 8.97 5.38 4.30
C HIS A 474 9.72 4.04 4.28
N SER A 475 10.96 4.05 4.77
CA SER A 475 11.73 2.87 5.20
C SER A 475 12.62 3.27 6.37
N GLN A 476 12.96 2.34 7.27
CA GLN A 476 14.00 2.58 8.29
C GLN A 476 15.38 2.71 7.67
N GLU A 477 15.70 1.83 6.71
CA GLU A 477 16.83 2.04 5.81
C GLU A 477 16.40 3.03 4.71
N ASN A 478 16.37 4.31 5.05
CA ASN A 478 16.00 5.38 4.13
C ASN A 478 17.18 5.86 3.29
N HIS A 479 16.86 6.35 2.11
CA HIS A 479 17.83 6.88 1.16
C HIS A 479 17.95 8.40 1.25
N VAL A 480 16.83 9.07 1.55
CA VAL A 480 16.72 10.53 1.61
C VAL A 480 16.05 10.98 2.90
N HIS A 481 16.24 12.25 3.25
CA HIS A 481 15.47 12.94 4.28
C HIS A 481 15.19 14.38 3.86
N LEU A 482 14.27 15.03 4.57
CA LEU A 482 13.95 16.44 4.37
C LEU A 482 14.89 17.31 5.21
N GLU A 483 15.51 18.31 4.58
CA GLU A 483 16.28 19.37 5.24
C GLU A 483 15.62 20.73 4.97
N SER A 484 15.49 21.55 6.00
CA SER A 484 15.03 22.93 5.87
C SER A 484 15.62 23.80 6.96
N GLU A 485 15.88 25.07 6.64
CA GLU A 485 16.32 26.05 7.63
C GLU A 485 15.11 26.45 8.50
N TYR A 486 15.16 26.04 9.77
CA TYR A 486 14.05 26.17 10.71
C TYR A 486 13.96 27.57 11.33
N ASP A 487 15.13 28.20 11.55
CA ASP A 487 15.27 29.47 12.26
C ASP A 487 14.98 30.65 11.32
N VAL A 488 13.69 30.82 11.01
CA VAL A 488 13.14 31.97 10.28
C VAL A 488 12.32 32.86 11.22
N CYS A 489 12.11 34.12 10.83
CA CYS A 489 11.19 34.99 11.56
C CYS A 489 9.77 34.36 11.64
N PRO A 490 9.22 34.07 12.83
CA PRO A 490 7.91 33.44 12.97
C PRO A 490 6.73 34.29 12.46
N GLU A 491 6.95 35.59 12.24
CA GLU A 491 5.91 36.53 11.78
C GLU A 491 5.88 36.70 10.25
N CYS A 492 7.03 36.70 9.58
CA CYS A 492 7.11 36.96 8.14
C CYS A 492 7.85 35.89 7.31
N GLY A 493 8.42 34.87 7.95
CA GLY A 493 9.17 33.80 7.30
C GLY A 493 10.51 34.24 6.72
N SER A 494 11.00 35.43 7.05
CA SER A 494 12.28 35.92 6.55
C SER A 494 13.44 35.15 7.20
N LEU A 495 14.30 34.59 6.36
CA LEU A 495 15.65 34.10 6.72
C LEU A 495 16.66 35.22 6.93
N LYS A 496 16.36 36.41 6.39
CA LYS A 496 17.20 37.61 6.48
C LYS A 496 16.72 38.50 7.60
N GLU A 497 17.60 39.42 8.02
CA GLU A 497 17.25 40.44 9.00
C GLU A 497 15.97 41.17 8.57
N CYS A 498 15.01 41.25 9.47
CA CYS A 498 13.70 41.80 9.23
C CYS A 498 13.29 42.77 10.33
N ALA A 499 12.18 43.48 10.14
CA ALA A 499 11.70 44.47 11.10
C ALA A 499 11.27 43.88 12.46
N HIS A 500 11.22 42.55 12.60
CA HIS A 500 10.83 41.85 13.81
C HIS A 500 12.03 41.35 14.62
N ASP A 501 13.27 41.56 14.15
CA ASP A 501 14.46 41.15 14.89
C ASP A 501 14.81 42.20 15.95
N ASP A 502 14.89 41.77 17.21
CA ASP A 502 15.21 42.64 18.34
C ASP A 502 16.70 43.07 18.37
N ASP A 503 17.59 42.32 17.69
CA ASP A 503 19.03 42.62 17.56
C ASP A 503 19.54 42.28 16.14
N PRO A 504 20.39 43.13 15.54
CA PRO A 504 20.97 42.88 14.21
C PRO A 504 21.98 41.74 14.26
N SER A 505 21.53 40.51 13.97
CA SER A 505 22.43 39.39 13.68
C SER A 505 22.87 39.44 12.21
N PRO A 506 24.15 39.14 11.89
CA PRO A 506 24.60 39.09 10.51
C PRO A 506 23.92 37.91 9.80
N GLY A 507 22.77 38.17 9.18
CA GLY A 507 22.11 37.21 8.31
C GLY A 507 23.03 36.85 7.15
N SER A 508 23.10 35.58 6.79
CA SER A 508 23.84 35.14 5.61
C SER A 508 23.17 35.67 4.34
N GLU A 509 23.83 36.57 3.63
CA GLU A 509 23.28 37.25 2.44
C GLU A 509 22.98 36.28 1.27
N ASP A 510 23.55 35.07 1.28
CA ASP A 510 23.61 34.12 0.15
C ASP A 510 22.72 32.85 0.28
N LEU A 511 21.86 32.71 1.31
CA LEU A 511 20.98 31.54 1.40
C LEU A 511 19.70 31.72 0.56
N GLU A 512 19.47 30.78 -0.37
CA GLU A 512 18.19 30.60 -1.06
C GLU A 512 17.19 29.92 -0.09
N ASP A 513 15.96 30.45 -0.01
CA ASP A 513 14.93 29.95 0.91
C ASP A 513 14.17 28.74 0.32
N HIS A 514 14.77 27.57 0.47
CA HIS A 514 14.22 26.33 -0.05
C HIS A 514 14.34 25.18 0.94
N ILE A 515 13.50 24.18 0.72
CA ILE A 515 13.50 22.88 1.39
C ILE A 515 14.19 21.90 0.45
N GLU A 516 15.03 21.02 0.99
CA GLU A 516 15.73 20.01 0.20
C GLU A 516 15.33 18.60 0.61
N MET A 517 15.20 17.71 -0.36
CA MET A 517 15.33 16.28 -0.12
C MET A 517 16.80 15.93 -0.35
N VAL A 518 17.50 15.46 0.67
CA VAL A 518 18.95 15.18 0.62
C VAL A 518 19.20 13.69 0.81
N SER A 519 20.07 13.11 -0.03
CA SER A 519 20.47 11.71 0.12
C SER A 519 21.39 11.51 1.33
N ASN A 520 21.13 10.48 2.13
CA ASN A 520 21.99 10.12 3.28
C ASN A 520 22.97 9.00 2.93
N ILE A 521 22.50 8.08 2.11
CA ILE A 521 23.26 6.95 1.61
C ILE A 521 23.23 6.93 0.09
N HIS A 522 23.96 5.98 -0.48
CA HIS A 522 23.95 5.74 -1.90
C HIS A 522 22.56 5.30 -2.38
N ILE A 523 22.04 5.91 -3.45
CA ILE A 523 20.75 5.52 -4.03
C ILE A 523 21.01 4.53 -5.17
N PRO A 524 20.60 3.25 -5.03
CA PRO A 524 20.86 2.24 -6.04
C PRO A 524 20.08 2.50 -7.33
N SER A 525 20.70 2.18 -8.47
CA SER A 525 20.08 2.30 -9.79
C SER A 525 18.78 1.48 -9.86
N HIS A 526 17.74 2.06 -10.47
CA HIS A 526 16.44 1.39 -10.70
C HIS A 526 15.63 1.00 -9.45
N GLY A 527 16.09 1.40 -8.26
CA GLY A 527 15.39 1.21 -6.99
C GLY A 527 14.30 2.26 -6.73
N GLU A 528 13.43 1.95 -5.77
CA GLU A 528 12.57 2.95 -5.13
C GLU A 528 13.40 3.74 -4.11
N VAL A 529 13.13 5.03 -4.00
CA VAL A 529 13.85 5.94 -3.10
C VAL A 529 12.94 6.21 -1.91
N PHE A 530 13.45 5.92 -0.72
CA PHE A 530 12.69 5.98 0.52
C PHE A 530 13.13 7.15 1.39
N ASN A 531 12.16 7.83 2.01
CA ASN A 531 12.32 8.85 3.03
C ASN A 531 12.22 8.24 4.44
N THR A 532 12.61 9.00 5.46
CA THR A 532 12.26 8.74 6.85
C THR A 532 11.07 9.63 7.26
N TYR A 533 10.03 9.05 7.85
CA TYR A 533 8.91 9.81 8.44
C TYR A 533 9.19 10.21 9.89
N GLY A 534 10.36 9.82 10.40
CA GLY A 534 10.82 10.01 11.76
C GLY A 534 11.58 8.77 12.20
N GLU A 535 12.85 8.95 12.57
CA GLU A 535 13.73 7.85 12.98
C GLU A 535 13.31 7.19 14.30
N THR A 536 12.44 7.84 15.06
CA THR A 536 12.05 7.43 16.42
C THR A 536 10.60 6.97 16.54
N LEU A 537 9.90 6.73 15.43
CA LEU A 537 8.48 6.37 15.45
C LEU A 537 8.27 4.87 15.66
N SER A 538 7.45 4.50 16.65
CA SER A 538 7.01 3.11 16.86
C SER A 538 5.94 2.70 15.85
N ASN A 539 5.70 1.40 15.69
CA ASN A 539 4.62 0.88 14.85
C ASN A 539 3.24 1.38 15.28
N ALA A 540 3.01 1.61 16.57
CA ALA A 540 1.77 2.22 17.04
C ALA A 540 1.58 3.64 16.47
N GLN A 541 2.64 4.45 16.48
CA GLN A 541 2.61 5.81 15.93
C GLN A 541 2.54 5.80 14.41
N LEU A 542 3.26 4.88 13.75
CA LEU A 542 3.21 4.70 12.30
C LEU A 542 1.80 4.33 11.84
N LEU A 543 1.15 3.41 12.55
CA LEU A 543 -0.21 2.99 12.26
C LEU A 543 -1.20 4.15 12.45
N LEU A 544 -1.14 4.83 13.60
CA LEU A 544 -2.06 5.91 13.92
C LEU A 544 -1.96 7.12 12.98
N ARG A 545 -0.76 7.42 12.50
CA ARG A 545 -0.51 8.60 11.66
C ARG A 545 -0.59 8.31 10.16
N TYR A 546 -0.09 7.14 9.73
CA TYR A 546 0.14 6.82 8.32
C TYR A 546 -0.60 5.58 7.81
N GLY A 547 -1.21 4.77 8.69
CA GLY A 547 -2.00 3.61 8.27
C GLY A 547 -1.18 2.39 7.88
N PHE A 548 0.09 2.29 8.33
CA PHE A 548 0.93 1.13 8.09
C PHE A 548 1.83 0.80 9.30
N ILE A 549 2.36 -0.42 9.31
CA ILE A 549 3.37 -0.89 10.27
C ILE A 549 4.55 -1.49 9.50
N LEU A 550 5.70 -1.58 10.16
CA LEU A 550 6.89 -2.27 9.66
C LEU A 550 6.97 -3.67 10.29
N ASP A 551 7.47 -4.64 9.51
CA ASP A 551 7.69 -6.02 10.00
C ASP A 551 8.70 -6.07 11.16
N VAL A 552 9.68 -5.17 11.15
CA VAL A 552 10.69 -4.99 12.20
C VAL A 552 10.82 -3.50 12.44
N ASN A 553 10.67 -3.07 13.70
CA ASN A 553 10.85 -1.67 14.08
C ASN A 553 11.62 -1.56 15.41
N ASP A 554 12.84 -1.03 15.36
CA ASP A 554 13.70 -0.86 16.54
C ASP A 554 13.13 0.15 17.58
N ASN A 555 12.13 0.94 17.20
CA ASN A 555 11.44 1.88 18.11
C ASN A 555 10.19 1.28 18.77
N ASP A 556 9.85 0.03 18.48
CA ASP A 556 8.75 -0.64 19.17
C ASP A 556 9.07 -0.81 20.65
N GLN A 557 8.03 -0.67 21.46
CA GLN A 557 8.11 -0.74 22.89
C GLN A 557 6.78 -1.20 23.46
N VAL A 558 6.83 -1.80 24.65
CA VAL A 558 5.64 -2.08 25.46
C VAL A 558 5.64 -1.10 26.61
N LEU A 559 4.59 -0.30 26.76
CA LEU A 559 4.47 0.70 27.81
C LEU A 559 3.46 0.26 28.86
N TRP A 560 3.75 0.64 30.10
CA TRP A 560 2.81 0.56 31.20
C TRP A 560 2.56 1.93 31.80
N ASP A 561 1.29 2.21 32.07
CA ASP A 561 0.94 3.39 32.85
C ASP A 561 1.31 3.16 34.31
N ILE A 562 1.54 4.24 35.05
CA ILE A 562 1.89 4.10 36.47
C ILE A 562 0.74 3.40 37.22
N GLU A 563 -0.51 3.67 36.84
CA GLU A 563 -1.69 3.01 37.39
C GLU A 563 -1.62 1.49 37.20
N GLU A 564 -1.21 1.01 36.02
CA GLU A 564 -1.08 -0.43 35.73
C GLU A 564 0.01 -1.09 36.61
N LEU A 565 1.10 -0.37 36.92
CA LEU A 565 2.12 -0.84 37.88
C LEU A 565 1.58 -0.84 39.32
N LEU A 566 0.69 0.09 39.64
CA LEU A 566 0.21 0.31 41.00
C LEU A 566 -0.98 -0.57 41.40
N GLU A 567 -1.72 -1.17 40.45
CA GLU A 567 -2.94 -1.96 40.70
C GLU A 567 -2.81 -2.98 41.84
N ASP A 568 -1.69 -3.69 41.93
CA ASP A 568 -1.43 -4.73 42.94
C ASP A 568 -0.38 -4.30 43.98
N THR A 569 -0.05 -3.01 44.03
CA THR A 569 1.04 -2.48 44.87
C THR A 569 0.50 -1.89 46.19
N PRO A 570 1.07 -2.26 47.36
CA PRO A 570 0.64 -1.72 48.65
C PRO A 570 0.80 -0.19 48.76
N GLU A 571 -0.17 0.51 49.38
CA GLU A 571 -0.24 1.98 49.43
C GLU A 571 1.02 2.66 50.02
N TYR A 572 1.73 2.00 50.94
CA TYR A 572 2.97 2.52 51.50
C TYR A 572 4.14 2.50 50.51
N ILE A 573 4.17 1.56 49.56
CA ILE A 573 5.15 1.51 48.45
C ILE A 573 4.89 2.67 47.49
N ILE A 574 3.62 2.96 47.20
CA ILE A 574 3.21 4.08 46.33
C ILE A 574 3.72 5.40 46.89
N LYS A 575 3.56 5.61 48.21
CA LYS A 575 4.08 6.79 48.92
C LYS A 575 5.61 6.83 48.89
N ALA A 576 6.27 5.69 49.09
CA ALA A 576 7.72 5.61 49.01
C ALA A 576 8.25 5.94 47.60
N TRP A 577 7.67 5.37 46.54
CA TRP A 577 8.02 5.66 45.14
C TRP A 577 7.91 7.16 44.83
N ARG A 578 6.80 7.79 45.21
CA ARG A 578 6.59 9.24 45.02
C ARG A 578 7.57 10.13 45.79
N SER A 579 8.28 9.58 46.78
CA SER A 579 9.28 10.29 47.58
C SER A 579 10.72 10.03 47.15
N ILE A 580 10.95 9.11 46.20
CA ILE A 580 12.28 8.85 45.67
C ILE A 580 12.65 9.98 44.71
N ASP A 581 13.69 10.72 45.06
CA ASP A 581 14.40 11.57 44.13
C ASP A 581 15.34 10.66 43.31
N ILE A 582 15.17 10.63 41.98
CA ILE A 582 15.96 9.78 41.07
C ILE A 582 17.00 10.69 40.40
N PRO A 583 18.28 10.68 40.83
CA PRO A 583 19.30 11.54 40.23
C PRO A 583 19.58 11.07 38.81
N THR A 584 19.18 11.85 37.81
CA THR A 584 19.17 11.47 36.40
C THR A 584 20.56 11.17 35.83
N GLU A 585 21.62 11.84 36.26
CA GLU A 585 22.97 11.62 35.71
C GLU A 585 23.63 10.33 36.23
N THR A 586 23.31 9.90 37.45
CA THR A 586 23.97 8.75 38.09
C THR A 586 23.58 7.41 37.46
N TRP A 587 22.40 7.31 36.85
CA TRP A 587 21.90 6.08 36.23
C TRP A 587 22.35 5.89 34.79
N ARG A 588 22.63 6.99 34.07
CA ARG A 588 23.13 6.95 32.69
C ARG A 588 24.43 6.16 32.60
N ASP A 589 25.42 6.54 33.41
CA ASP A 589 26.76 5.92 33.38
C ASP A 589 26.74 4.47 33.88
N ARG A 590 25.79 4.10 34.75
CA ARG A 590 25.69 2.74 35.29
C ARG A 590 25.08 1.76 34.29
N PHE A 591 24.09 2.20 33.52
CA PHE A 591 23.39 1.35 32.57
C PHE A 591 23.86 1.52 31.12
N SER A 592 24.87 2.35 30.86
CA SER A 592 25.38 2.57 29.50
C SER A 592 25.90 1.30 28.82
N GLU A 593 26.35 0.31 29.60
CA GLU A 593 26.86 -0.98 29.10
C GLU A 593 25.91 -2.15 29.40
N SER A 594 24.73 -1.91 29.96
CA SER A 594 23.80 -2.98 30.33
C SER A 594 23.06 -3.52 29.12
N GLY A 595 23.04 -4.86 28.98
CA GLY A 595 22.24 -5.58 28.00
C GLY A 595 20.81 -5.85 28.45
N LEU A 596 20.45 -5.58 29.72
CA LEU A 596 19.12 -5.85 30.27
C LEU A 596 18.34 -4.59 30.64
N VAL A 597 19.02 -3.46 30.89
CA VAL A 597 18.40 -2.23 31.39
C VAL A 597 18.84 -1.06 30.54
N HIS A 598 17.87 -0.28 30.05
CA HIS A 598 18.16 0.97 29.33
C HIS A 598 17.83 2.19 30.19
N TYR A 599 18.60 3.25 29.96
CA TYR A 599 18.40 4.54 30.61
C TYR A 599 17.49 5.44 29.77
N TYR A 600 16.52 6.08 30.43
CA TYR A 600 15.59 7.02 29.79
C TYR A 600 15.69 8.40 30.47
N PRO A 601 16.04 9.48 29.75
CA PRO A 601 16.17 10.80 30.35
C PRO A 601 14.79 11.42 30.65
N GLY A 602 14.70 12.17 31.75
CA GLY A 602 13.54 13.03 32.03
C GLY A 602 12.45 12.35 32.86
N LYS A 603 11.20 12.40 32.38
CA LYS A 603 10.05 11.87 33.13
C LYS A 603 10.13 10.34 33.25
N PRO A 604 9.57 9.75 34.33
CA PRO A 604 9.47 8.30 34.44
C PRO A 604 8.72 7.68 33.26
N VAL A 605 9.40 6.76 32.58
CA VAL A 605 8.84 5.93 31.51
C VAL A 605 8.99 4.48 31.94
N PHE A 606 7.87 3.76 31.97
CA PHE A 606 7.82 2.36 32.33
C PHE A 606 7.63 1.53 31.07
N ASN A 607 8.74 1.07 30.48
CA ASN A 607 8.69 0.30 29.25
C ASN A 607 9.67 -0.87 29.21
N ILE A 608 9.46 -1.72 28.22
CA ILE A 608 10.43 -2.63 27.62
C ILE A 608 10.61 -2.19 26.17
N ASP A 609 11.86 -2.02 25.72
CA ASP A 609 12.19 -1.64 24.35
C ASP A 609 12.23 -2.85 23.39
N SER A 610 12.49 -2.60 22.11
CA SER A 610 12.55 -3.60 21.03
C SER A 610 13.63 -4.67 21.25
N ASP A 611 14.72 -4.32 21.94
CA ASP A 611 15.80 -5.23 22.33
C ASP A 611 15.45 -6.09 23.55
N GLY A 612 14.28 -5.86 24.17
CA GLY A 612 13.84 -6.53 25.38
C GLY A 612 14.48 -5.98 26.66
N ARG A 613 15.11 -4.80 26.60
CA ARG A 613 15.69 -4.13 27.77
C ARG A 613 14.60 -3.42 28.54
N VAL A 614 14.69 -3.50 29.86
CA VAL A 614 13.75 -2.89 30.79
C VAL A 614 14.20 -1.46 31.10
N SER A 615 13.29 -0.50 31.11
CA SER A 615 13.61 0.84 31.60
C SER A 615 14.13 0.82 33.04
N HIS A 616 15.15 1.64 33.33
CA HIS A 616 15.65 1.78 34.70
C HIS A 616 14.56 2.23 35.70
N HIS A 617 13.50 2.91 35.25
CA HIS A 617 12.36 3.26 36.13
C HIS A 617 11.59 2.02 36.59
N VAL A 618 11.31 1.04 35.71
CA VAL A 618 10.70 -0.24 36.08
C VAL A 618 11.62 -1.00 37.03
N LEU A 619 12.92 -1.01 36.75
CA LEU A 619 13.90 -1.63 37.64
C LEU A 619 13.87 -1.01 39.04
N LEU A 620 13.92 0.32 39.14
CA LEU A 620 13.92 1.03 40.42
C LEU A 620 12.63 0.80 41.20
N PHE A 621 11.49 0.77 40.50
CA PHE A 621 10.19 0.48 41.10
C PHE A 621 10.15 -0.90 41.73
N TYR A 622 10.53 -1.94 40.99
CA TYR A 622 10.54 -3.31 41.51
C TYR A 622 11.68 -3.55 42.50
N ALA A 623 12.80 -2.84 42.39
CA ALA A 623 13.86 -2.88 43.40
C ALA A 623 13.37 -2.32 44.75
N LEU A 624 12.61 -1.22 44.73
CA LEU A 624 11.96 -0.69 45.94
C LEU A 624 11.00 -1.73 46.52
N LEU A 625 10.14 -2.30 45.68
CA LEU A 625 9.15 -3.30 46.11
C LEU A 625 9.84 -4.50 46.77
N ALA A 626 10.86 -5.07 46.12
CA ALA A 626 11.61 -6.21 46.60
C ALA A 626 12.36 -5.91 47.91
N CYS A 627 13.01 -4.73 48.02
CA CYS A 627 13.68 -4.31 49.25
C CYS A 627 12.71 -4.28 50.44
N VAL A 628 11.50 -3.76 50.24
CA VAL A 628 10.53 -3.68 51.33
C VAL A 628 9.92 -5.04 51.65
N GLN A 629 9.57 -5.85 50.65
CA GLN A 629 9.01 -7.20 50.86
C GLN A 629 10.01 -8.14 51.56
N LEU A 630 11.27 -8.10 51.13
CA LEU A 630 12.34 -8.93 51.69
C LEU A 630 12.97 -8.34 52.96
N HIS A 631 12.50 -7.16 53.41
CA HIS A 631 13.04 -6.44 54.56
C HIS A 631 14.56 -6.21 54.43
N CYS A 632 15.09 -5.94 53.22
CA CYS A 632 16.47 -5.53 53.00
C CYS A 632 16.61 -4.01 52.97
N ASN A 633 17.66 -3.48 53.60
CA ASN A 633 18.07 -2.09 53.47
C ASN A 633 19.23 -1.93 52.48
N CYS A 634 19.04 -2.47 51.28
CA CYS A 634 20.02 -2.52 50.20
C CYS A 634 19.94 -1.22 49.37
N SER A 635 21.07 -0.57 49.05
CA SER A 635 21.09 0.61 48.17
C SER A 635 20.74 0.24 46.73
N PHE A 636 19.95 1.05 46.03
CA PHE A 636 19.64 0.84 44.61
C PHE A 636 20.89 0.81 43.72
N THR A 637 21.92 1.58 44.06
CA THR A 637 23.20 1.56 43.33
C THR A 637 23.89 0.20 43.44
N VAL A 638 23.82 -0.45 44.61
CA VAL A 638 24.40 -1.78 44.82
C VAL A 638 23.62 -2.85 44.04
N ILE A 639 22.30 -2.70 43.95
CA ILE A 639 21.45 -3.60 43.14
C ILE A 639 21.79 -3.44 41.65
N ALA A 640 21.91 -2.20 41.17
CA ALA A 640 22.27 -1.91 39.79
C ALA A 640 23.67 -2.43 39.42
N ASP A 641 24.68 -2.13 40.25
CA ASP A 641 26.06 -2.60 40.00
C ASP A 641 26.11 -4.12 39.97
N ARG A 642 25.39 -4.79 40.89
CA ARG A 642 25.32 -6.24 40.93
C ARG A 642 24.58 -6.85 39.73
N LEU A 643 23.60 -6.14 39.17
CA LEU A 643 22.86 -6.57 37.99
C LEU A 643 23.77 -6.52 36.75
N VAL A 644 24.48 -5.41 36.54
CA VAL A 644 25.45 -5.26 35.44
C VAL A 644 26.59 -6.27 35.55
N GLU A 645 27.13 -6.52 36.75
CA GLU A 645 28.13 -7.58 36.98
C GLU A 645 27.65 -8.98 36.57
N ARG A 646 26.35 -9.27 36.71
CA ARG A 646 25.78 -10.58 36.48
C ARG A 646 25.56 -10.89 35.00
N GLU A 647 25.36 -9.88 34.16
CA GLU A 647 25.17 -10.02 32.72
C GLU A 647 26.36 -10.74 32.03
N GLY A 648 27.55 -10.76 32.64
CA GLY A 648 28.72 -11.48 32.15
C GLY A 648 28.98 -12.87 32.74
N LEU A 649 28.11 -13.40 33.62
CA LEU A 649 28.40 -14.61 34.41
C LEU A 649 27.22 -15.61 34.44
N ASP A 650 27.08 -16.42 33.39
CA ASP A 650 26.15 -17.55 33.38
C ASP A 650 26.64 -18.72 34.25
N GLY A 651 25.84 -19.12 35.26
CA GLY A 651 25.95 -20.43 35.92
C GLY A 651 26.64 -20.50 37.29
N GLN A 652 26.84 -19.40 38.01
CA GLN A 652 27.33 -19.44 39.40
C GLN A 652 26.19 -19.41 40.43
N ASN A 653 26.34 -20.19 41.53
CA ASN A 653 25.44 -20.18 42.67
C ASN A 653 25.65 -18.92 43.51
N PHE A 654 24.73 -17.96 43.40
CA PHE A 654 24.77 -16.71 44.13
C PHE A 654 23.70 -16.71 45.24
N ASN A 655 24.11 -16.45 46.48
CA ASN A 655 23.29 -16.60 47.69
C ASN A 655 23.20 -15.31 48.52
N SER A 656 23.56 -14.15 47.95
CA SER A 656 23.51 -12.87 48.67
C SER A 656 22.07 -12.33 48.76
N ALA A 657 21.85 -11.39 49.68
CA ALA A 657 20.57 -10.68 49.78
C ALA A 657 20.23 -9.90 48.49
N VAL A 658 21.25 -9.39 47.78
CA VAL A 658 21.09 -8.66 46.52
C VAL A 658 20.69 -9.59 45.38
N ASP A 659 21.24 -10.82 45.33
CA ASP A 659 20.85 -11.79 44.31
C ASP A 659 19.39 -12.25 44.46
N ARG A 660 18.89 -12.33 45.71
CA ARG A 660 17.47 -12.58 45.99
C ARG A 660 16.59 -11.42 45.51
N ILE A 661 17.01 -10.18 45.71
CA ILE A 661 16.30 -9.00 45.20
C ILE A 661 16.25 -9.02 43.67
N ILE A 662 17.37 -9.29 42.99
CA ILE A 662 17.41 -9.36 41.52
C ILE A 662 16.49 -10.48 41.01
N ALA A 663 16.46 -11.64 41.67
CA ALA A 663 15.55 -12.72 41.31
C ALA A 663 14.07 -12.32 41.48
N ASP A 664 13.74 -11.62 42.56
CA ASP A 664 12.38 -11.13 42.84
C ASP A 664 11.93 -10.05 41.84
N ILE A 665 12.83 -9.12 41.47
CA ILE A 665 12.62 -8.15 40.39
C ILE A 665 12.29 -8.88 39.08
N ALA A 666 13.09 -9.87 38.69
CA ALA A 666 12.89 -10.61 37.45
C ALA A 666 11.54 -11.34 37.43
N VAL A 667 11.17 -12.00 38.54
CA VAL A 667 9.85 -12.65 38.69
C VAL A 667 8.72 -11.63 38.57
N SER A 668 8.87 -10.45 39.17
CA SER A 668 7.86 -9.39 39.13
C SER A 668 7.69 -8.80 37.72
N ILE A 669 8.77 -8.58 36.98
CA ILE A 669 8.73 -8.12 35.58
C ILE A 669 8.10 -9.19 34.68
N ILE A 670 8.46 -10.47 34.85
CA ILE A 670 7.82 -11.56 34.10
C ILE A 670 6.31 -11.61 34.40
N ALA A 671 5.92 -11.46 35.67
CA ALA A 671 4.51 -11.41 36.05
C ALA A 671 3.77 -10.22 35.42
N LEU A 672 4.43 -9.05 35.33
CA LEU A 672 3.90 -7.87 34.64
C LEU A 672 3.66 -8.15 33.14
N CYS A 673 4.62 -8.79 32.46
CA CYS A 673 4.49 -9.18 31.06
C CYS A 673 3.37 -10.21 30.86
N VAL A 674 3.27 -11.23 31.71
CA VAL A 674 2.20 -12.25 31.66
C VAL A 674 0.83 -11.62 31.87
N LYS A 675 0.72 -10.66 32.80
CA LYS A 675 -0.53 -9.91 33.04
C LYS A 675 -0.93 -9.09 31.80
N ARG A 676 0.04 -8.44 31.15
CA ARG A 676 -0.18 -7.70 29.89
C ARG A 676 -0.62 -8.64 28.76
N GLN A 677 0.04 -9.78 28.61
CA GLN A 677 -0.31 -10.79 27.60
C GLN A 677 -1.71 -11.36 27.82
N ALA A 678 -2.11 -11.64 29.07
CA ALA A 678 -3.45 -12.13 29.38
C ALA A 678 -4.55 -11.13 28.98
N ARG A 679 -4.30 -9.82 29.07
CA ARG A 679 -5.23 -8.78 28.59
C ARG A 679 -5.37 -8.76 27.06
N LEU A 680 -4.32 -9.15 26.32
CA LEU A 680 -4.37 -9.27 24.85
C LEU A 680 -5.14 -10.51 24.40
N ASP A 681 -5.07 -11.61 25.17
CA ASP A 681 -5.68 -12.89 24.84
C ASP A 681 -7.16 -13.02 25.28
N ASP A 682 -7.68 -12.11 26.12
CA ASP A 682 -9.07 -12.13 26.59
C ASP A 682 -10.01 -11.46 25.55
N PRO A 683 -10.82 -12.22 24.80
CA PRO A 683 -11.66 -11.67 23.74
C PRO A 683 -13.01 -11.17 24.27
N THR A 684 -13.30 -11.23 25.58
CA THR A 684 -14.68 -11.18 26.10
C THR A 684 -15.10 -9.82 26.70
N ASP A 685 -16.28 -9.35 26.25
CA ASP A 685 -17.28 -8.55 26.99
C ASP A 685 -17.18 -7.02 27.18
N GLU A 686 -16.73 -6.25 26.19
CA GLU A 686 -17.01 -4.78 26.13
C GLU A 686 -17.21 -4.27 24.69
N ILE A 687 -17.96 -4.98 23.85
CA ILE A 687 -18.45 -4.40 22.58
C ILE A 687 -19.87 -3.84 22.76
N ASP A 688 -20.63 -4.36 23.72
CA ASP A 688 -21.99 -3.86 24.01
C ASP A 688 -21.98 -2.57 24.86
N ALA A 689 -20.85 -2.19 25.47
CA ALA A 689 -20.78 -1.01 26.36
C ALA A 689 -20.55 0.33 25.62
N LEU A 690 -19.99 0.29 24.40
CA LEU A 690 -19.82 1.50 23.57
C LEU A 690 -21.12 1.91 22.85
N ASP A 691 -22.05 0.98 22.65
CA ASP A 691 -23.41 1.28 22.16
C ASP A 691 -24.27 1.98 23.24
N ASP A 692 -23.96 1.80 24.53
CA ASP A 692 -24.75 2.39 25.64
C ASP A 692 -24.27 3.79 26.07
N ALA A 693 -23.06 4.21 25.70
CA ALA A 693 -22.48 5.49 26.15
C ALA A 693 -22.73 6.68 25.19
N SER A 694 -23.22 6.44 23.98
CA SER A 694 -23.39 7.47 22.92
C SER A 694 -24.78 8.13 22.87
N HIS A 695 -25.70 7.82 23.80
CA HIS A 695 -27.01 8.48 23.89
C HIS A 695 -27.18 9.35 25.16
N PRO A 696 -26.79 10.65 25.13
CA PRO A 696 -27.27 11.64 26.09
C PRO A 696 -28.28 12.61 25.46
N PHE A 697 -29.07 12.22 24.47
CA PHE A 697 -30.26 12.94 23.98
C PHE A 697 -31.17 11.89 23.32
N GLY A 698 -32.44 11.67 23.62
CA GLY A 698 -33.43 12.30 24.48
C GLY A 698 -34.79 11.96 23.85
N ASP A 699 -35.58 11.07 24.45
CA ASP A 699 -37.00 10.90 24.07
C ASP A 699 -37.86 10.98 25.34
N ALA A 700 -38.62 12.06 25.42
CA ALA A 700 -39.64 12.28 26.43
C ALA A 700 -40.82 11.29 26.23
N PRO A 701 -41.51 10.87 27.29
CA PRO A 701 -42.66 9.99 27.15
C PRO A 701 -43.86 10.82 26.65
N GLY A 702 -44.32 10.52 25.43
CA GLY A 702 -45.56 11.04 24.87
C GLY A 702 -46.72 10.06 25.08
N ASP A 703 -47.77 10.55 25.73
CA ASP A 703 -49.10 9.95 25.85
C ASP A 703 -49.73 9.63 24.46
N GLU A 704 -50.14 8.37 24.26
CA GLU A 704 -51.49 7.90 23.87
C GLU A 704 -51.50 6.41 23.52
#